data_AF-A0A9E4VFQ0-F1
#
_entry.id   AF-A0A9E4VFQ0-F1
#
_cell.length_a   1.000
_cell.length_b   1.000
_cell.length_c   1.000
_cell.angle_alpha   90.00
_cell.angle_beta   90.00
_cell.angle_gamma   90.00
#
_symmetry.space_group_name_H-M   'P 1'
#
loop_
_entity.id
_entity.type
_entity.pdbx_description
1 polymer ?
#
loop_
_entity_poly.entity_id
_entity_poly.type
_entity_poly.pdbx_seq_one_letter_code
_entity_poly.pdbx_strand_id
1 'polypeptide(L)'
;MYVIGIDVGGTFTDFVVAQEGQPPRYFKTASTPNDPSEGLMTGLNDAASAHGLSLGDFLASADMIIHGSTVATNTLVERKGAKVGLITTDGFRDLLEMREGLKEDRYNLRMTPVEPLVPRYLRAEASERVLADGSVKVALDEDALNAVLDGLKDEGVESLAVCFLFSYLNPAHEDRVGEIIQAKFPGMYTSLSSQVIPQIKEFDRLSTTVINSYVGPVLGRYLESLQERLKSFRQAGDFLIMQSNGGVAPIEDSHRLAVRSILSGPAGGVSGAAAYGRLVGASDIIAFDMGGTSTDISLIEDGEPHLSTEKFEGGWKISVPMIDIHTMGAGGGSIASVGPGGIMKVGPESAGALPGPASYGKGGELPTVTDANLALGYLNPDNFLGGSAKLQKDLAEKAVAEHVAQPLGLSMLEAAEGVSTVVSTSIAEGIRLMSVQRGVDPRRFTMLAFGGAAGLQAGKVARQLQVEKVIIPAAAAVLSAHGMLSTDLKYDYSRSYPAALVGIDLDSVKKIVANMETEGRNKLLGQGVPEADIEISVSADMRYLDQIYDVNVPLPDLHQDPETLLSQWAANFHQRYRELYSYSQSEQEIRLVTLRATVVGRLPKFDPPPLDSGNAKTLKEKARRSIYLGGWTEAPVYEIGDLPPGSLVNGPAILESDFTTVLIEPGDSATIDPYGGIELKVSLEATGEATDRAATATDRPDPVTLAVVEHRLESIALEMTEVMLRTAMSQILNSSRDFSTCILDADCQLVAQGEGIPVHVSALPVAGAAVRDYFGDSMAEGDLFILNDPYFGGSHLPDITIIKPVFHEGKLLFYGVNRAHHSDVGGGTHGGYNPRATEIFQEGIRIPPLKLYDRGVPRDDVLQMLSANVRQPENFLGDLNAQIGSVMIAAKRIAELLDSYGAGPLLAAVEEILAATERQVRQFISEWPDGVYHGESLVDDDGFDNKLIPIRAKVTIAGDSMTIDLSESSPQVTGFINSAYANTRSLAHAAIMYIAPADLAKNEGSMRPVEIIAPKGLIVNANPPAPVCMSTNHCAEEIVEAIFKALSHAVPKAVNAGFSRRLRYAITGVDPRTGKRFIWHFFLARGGGGASYGYDGWPGVGEVNVAGGIRSPSIEVTEERFPFFIRRHEMRPNSGGKGAWRGGLGGICDLVYEGEGPALLNTAGDGIVVPPFGLFDGEDGLPHDYRIISNGTERVLLSKETEVVVNPGDHIYCLSSGGGGYGNPADRSQAAVDWDRKNGYVE
;
A
#
# COMPACT_ATOMS: atom_id res chain seq x y z
N MET A 1 44.02 5.77 10.78
CA MET A 1 43.04 5.64 9.70
C MET A 1 41.76 5.15 10.34
N TYR A 2 40.74 6.00 10.30
CA TYR A 2 39.44 5.79 10.95
C TYR A 2 38.33 5.91 9.90
N VAL A 3 37.34 5.03 9.99
CA VAL A 3 36.05 5.18 9.30
C VAL A 3 34.96 5.32 10.33
N ILE A 4 34.09 6.31 10.13
CA ILE A 4 33.06 6.68 11.09
C ILE A 4 31.68 6.57 10.43
N GLY A 5 30.84 5.68 10.92
CA GLY A 5 29.42 5.60 10.57
C GLY A 5 28.58 6.34 11.62
N ILE A 6 27.64 7.18 11.18
CA ILE A 6 26.84 8.04 12.04
C ILE A 6 25.37 7.98 11.62
N ASP A 7 24.49 7.48 12.49
CA ASP A 7 23.05 7.53 12.29
C ASP A 7 22.37 8.48 13.27
N VAL A 8 21.76 9.54 12.73
CA VAL A 8 20.99 10.51 13.52
C VAL A 8 19.52 10.10 13.51
N GLY A 9 19.13 9.35 14.55
CA GLY A 9 17.75 8.96 14.81
C GLY A 9 16.97 10.00 15.63
N GLY A 10 15.68 9.70 15.87
CA GLY A 10 14.79 10.59 16.63
C GLY A 10 15.06 10.66 18.13
N THR A 11 15.53 9.55 18.74
CA THR A 11 15.81 9.49 20.20
C THR A 11 17.30 9.60 20.52
N PHE A 12 18.14 8.92 19.74
CA PHE A 12 19.59 8.89 19.92
C PHE A 12 20.32 9.04 18.59
N THR A 13 21.55 9.53 18.67
CA THR A 13 22.53 9.51 17.58
C THR A 13 23.56 8.44 17.87
N ASP A 14 23.68 7.50 16.93
CA ASP A 14 24.51 6.31 17.03
C ASP A 14 25.78 6.49 16.19
N PHE A 15 26.93 6.12 16.77
CA PHE A 15 28.23 6.21 16.12
C PHE A 15 28.94 4.86 16.15
N VAL A 16 29.59 4.53 15.04
CA VAL A 16 30.50 3.40 14.94
C VAL A 16 31.83 3.90 14.41
N VAL A 17 32.89 3.70 15.20
CA VAL A 17 34.26 4.05 14.82
C VAL A 17 35.03 2.77 14.56
N ALA A 18 35.40 2.55 13.30
CA ALA A 18 36.24 1.44 12.88
C ALA A 18 37.68 1.90 12.65
N GLN A 19 38.62 1.04 13.04
CA GLN A 19 40.05 1.19 12.81
C GLN A 19 40.59 -0.13 12.27
N GLU A 20 41.46 -0.06 11.26
CA GLU A 20 42.05 -1.25 10.65
C GLU A 20 42.72 -2.17 11.69
N GLY A 21 42.37 -3.45 11.65
CA GLY A 21 42.91 -4.48 12.55
C GLY A 21 42.40 -4.43 13.99
N GLN A 22 41.39 -3.60 14.29
CA GLN A 22 40.76 -3.53 15.61
C GLN A 22 39.24 -3.72 15.52
N PRO A 23 38.59 -4.29 16.56
CA PRO A 23 37.14 -4.30 16.66
C PRO A 23 36.58 -2.86 16.67
N PRO A 24 35.41 -2.62 16.04
CA PRO A 24 34.78 -1.31 16.05
C PRO A 24 34.33 -0.92 17.46
N ARG A 25 34.28 0.39 17.73
CA ARG A 25 33.75 0.96 18.97
C ARG A 25 32.43 1.67 18.70
N TYR A 26 31.49 1.50 19.62
CA TYR A 26 30.14 2.03 19.52
C TYR A 26 29.93 3.17 20.52
N PHE A 27 29.30 4.25 20.09
CA PHE A 27 28.95 5.38 20.95
C PHE A 27 27.50 5.78 20.69
N LYS A 28 26.82 6.26 21.73
CA LYS A 28 25.42 6.67 21.68
C LYS A 28 25.25 7.96 22.46
N THR A 29 24.64 8.95 21.82
CA THR A 29 24.36 10.26 22.44
C THR A 29 22.90 10.62 22.24
N ALA A 30 22.34 11.46 23.10
CA ALA A 30 20.97 11.93 22.94
C ALA A 30 20.85 12.80 21.67
N SER A 31 19.82 12.57 20.86
CA SER A 31 19.54 13.43 19.71
C SER A 31 19.12 14.82 20.16
N THR A 32 19.44 15.83 19.36
CA THR A 32 19.06 17.24 19.56
C THR A 32 18.11 17.68 18.45
N PRO A 33 16.79 17.43 18.55
CA PRO A 33 15.85 17.59 17.42
C PRO A 33 15.82 18.99 16.81
N ASN A 34 16.06 20.03 17.62
CA ASN A 34 16.07 21.42 17.14
C ASN A 34 17.30 21.75 16.27
N ASP A 35 18.45 21.11 16.55
CA ASP A 35 19.66 21.23 15.75
C ASP A 35 20.43 19.89 15.85
N PRO A 36 20.18 18.95 14.92
CA PRO A 36 20.81 17.63 14.97
C PRO A 36 22.34 17.67 14.86
N SER A 37 22.91 18.79 14.39
CA SER A 37 24.36 18.95 14.33
C SER A 37 25.00 19.05 15.73
N GLU A 38 24.27 19.48 16.77
CA GLU A 38 24.80 19.55 18.13
C GLU A 38 25.02 18.17 18.75
N GLY A 39 24.04 17.28 18.66
CA GLY A 39 24.15 15.89 19.08
C GLY A 39 25.26 15.17 18.31
N LEU A 40 25.33 15.41 17.00
CA LEU A 40 26.40 14.88 16.15
C LEU A 40 27.80 15.32 16.64
N MET A 41 28.00 16.61 16.88
CA MET A 41 29.30 17.13 17.33
C MET A 41 29.66 16.67 18.76
N THR A 42 28.66 16.51 19.62
CA THR A 42 28.85 15.96 20.98
C THR A 42 29.36 14.53 20.90
N GLY A 43 28.72 13.67 20.10
CA GLY A 43 29.14 12.28 19.94
C GLY A 43 30.50 12.13 19.26
N LEU A 44 30.82 12.96 18.26
CA LEU A 44 32.18 13.00 17.69
C LEU A 44 33.24 13.38 18.74
N ASN A 45 32.93 14.31 19.64
CA ASN A 45 33.83 14.70 20.71
C ASN A 45 34.00 13.59 21.77
N ASP A 46 32.93 12.88 22.11
CA ASP A 46 32.96 11.73 23.01
C ASP A 46 33.80 10.59 22.40
N ALA A 47 33.62 10.31 21.10
CA ALA A 47 34.43 9.35 20.37
C ALA A 47 35.91 9.76 20.35
N ALA A 48 36.23 11.02 20.02
CA ALA A 48 37.60 11.52 20.05
C ALA A 48 38.24 11.37 21.44
N SER A 49 37.51 11.75 22.49
CA SER A 49 37.95 11.63 23.88
C SER A 49 38.23 10.18 24.28
N ALA A 50 37.37 9.25 23.86
CA ALA A 50 37.54 7.83 24.10
C ALA A 50 38.76 7.22 23.39
N HIS A 51 39.22 7.85 22.30
CA HIS A 51 40.47 7.51 21.60
C HIS A 51 41.67 8.32 22.09
N GLY A 52 41.49 9.19 23.10
CA GLY A 52 42.57 10.02 23.65
C GLY A 52 43.05 11.13 22.71
N LEU A 53 42.22 11.53 21.76
CA LEU A 53 42.52 12.55 20.75
C LEU A 53 41.72 13.82 20.98
N SER A 54 42.23 14.96 20.50
CA SER A 54 41.39 16.14 20.31
C SER A 54 40.43 15.90 19.15
N LEU A 55 39.26 16.55 19.13
CA LEU A 55 38.31 16.44 18.03
C LEU A 55 38.97 16.77 16.67
N GLY A 56 39.85 17.78 16.63
CA GLY A 56 40.56 18.14 15.41
C GLY A 56 41.54 17.08 14.92
N ASP A 57 42.30 16.46 15.83
CA ASP A 57 43.23 15.38 15.47
C ASP A 57 42.48 14.11 15.06
N PHE A 58 41.34 13.82 15.69
CA PHE A 58 40.49 12.70 15.37
C PHE A 58 39.90 12.83 13.95
N LEU A 59 39.30 13.98 13.63
CA LEU A 59 38.75 14.26 12.30
C LEU A 59 39.83 14.34 11.22
N ALA A 60 41.03 14.83 11.55
CA ALA A 60 42.16 14.80 10.63
C ALA A 60 42.69 13.38 10.36
N SER A 61 42.39 12.42 11.23
CA SER A 61 42.78 11.02 11.11
C SER A 61 41.67 10.13 10.54
N ALA A 62 40.50 10.71 10.23
CA ALA A 62 39.36 10.04 9.63
C ALA A 62 39.43 10.12 8.09
N ASP A 63 39.54 8.96 7.45
CA ASP A 63 39.61 8.83 6.00
C ASP A 63 38.22 8.91 5.35
N MET A 64 37.19 8.56 6.12
CA MET A 64 35.81 8.58 5.65
C MET A 64 34.82 8.73 6.80
N ILE A 65 33.82 9.59 6.59
CA ILE A 65 32.66 9.73 7.47
C ILE A 65 31.40 9.51 6.65
N ILE A 66 30.58 8.54 7.06
CA ILE A 66 29.32 8.20 6.41
C ILE A 66 28.19 8.55 7.38
N HIS A 67 27.28 9.38 6.91
CA HIS A 67 26.25 9.98 7.73
C HIS A 67 24.85 9.70 7.18
N GLY A 68 24.03 8.99 7.95
CA GLY A 68 22.59 8.88 7.76
C GLY A 68 21.82 9.78 8.72
N SER A 69 20.65 10.25 8.26
CA SER A 69 19.81 11.15 9.04
C SER A 69 18.33 10.93 8.78
N THR A 70 17.52 11.12 9.82
CA THR A 70 16.05 11.13 9.73
C THR A 70 15.46 12.50 9.39
N VAL A 71 16.29 13.54 9.19
CA VAL A 71 15.84 14.92 8.90
C VAL A 71 14.90 14.97 7.68
N ALA A 72 15.25 14.27 6.60
CA ALA A 72 14.43 14.25 5.38
C ALA A 72 13.05 13.62 5.63
N THR A 73 13.02 12.44 6.28
CA THR A 73 11.78 11.75 6.65
C THR A 73 10.93 12.61 7.58
N ASN A 74 11.50 13.14 8.67
CA ASN A 74 10.75 13.95 9.64
C ASN A 74 10.20 15.23 9.00
N THR A 75 10.95 15.86 8.08
CA THR A 75 10.48 17.04 7.34
C THR A 75 9.19 16.75 6.57
N LEU A 76 9.12 15.60 5.91
CA LEU A 76 7.94 15.18 5.15
C LEU A 76 6.79 14.78 6.08
N VAL A 77 7.05 13.92 7.07
CA VAL A 77 6.04 13.38 8.00
C VAL A 77 5.45 14.46 8.89
N GLU A 78 6.27 15.33 9.47
CA GLU A 78 5.83 16.43 10.34
C GLU A 78 5.31 17.65 9.56
N ARG A 79 5.35 17.60 8.22
CA ARG A 79 4.94 18.68 7.32
C ARG A 79 5.65 20.01 7.63
N LYS A 80 6.98 19.96 7.81
CA LYS A 80 7.85 21.12 8.11
C LYS A 80 8.83 21.46 6.97
N GLY A 81 8.45 21.17 5.73
CA GLY A 81 9.27 21.43 4.54
C GLY A 81 9.17 22.86 4.04
N ALA A 82 9.80 23.08 2.89
CA ALA A 82 9.83 24.37 2.22
C ALA A 82 8.47 24.73 1.61
N LYS A 83 8.19 26.02 1.47
CA LYS A 83 7.04 26.48 0.69
C LYS A 83 7.33 26.32 -0.81
N VAL A 84 6.80 25.27 -1.41
CA VAL A 84 7.05 24.90 -2.82
C VAL A 84 6.06 25.60 -3.77
N GLY A 85 6.55 26.04 -4.93
CA GLY A 85 5.72 26.33 -6.11
C GLY A 85 5.83 25.20 -7.14
N LEU A 86 4.72 24.84 -7.77
CA LEU A 86 4.65 23.78 -8.78
C LEU A 86 4.31 24.37 -10.15
N ILE A 87 5.04 23.96 -11.19
CA ILE A 87 4.77 24.31 -12.58
C ILE A 87 4.49 23.02 -13.37
N THR A 88 3.32 22.94 -13.98
CA THR A 88 2.90 21.80 -14.81
C THR A 88 2.56 22.23 -16.23
N THR A 89 2.36 21.25 -17.11
CA THR A 89 1.72 21.47 -18.42
C THR A 89 0.36 22.14 -18.24
N ASP A 90 0.00 23.04 -19.16
CA ASP A 90 -1.32 23.68 -19.22
C ASP A 90 -2.47 22.67 -19.19
N GLY A 91 -3.43 22.89 -18.28
CA GLY A 91 -4.58 22.04 -18.04
C GLY A 91 -4.34 20.87 -17.09
N PHE A 92 -3.23 20.83 -16.32
CA PHE A 92 -2.86 19.69 -15.47
C PHE A 92 -2.38 20.07 -14.06
N ARG A 93 -2.57 21.30 -13.58
CA ARG A 93 -2.07 21.72 -12.25
C ARG A 93 -2.66 20.94 -11.07
N ASP A 94 -3.84 20.34 -11.24
CA ASP A 94 -4.55 19.67 -10.15
C ASP A 94 -4.19 18.19 -9.98
N LEU A 95 -3.32 17.63 -10.83
CA LEU A 95 -2.86 16.24 -10.73
C LEU A 95 -2.28 15.88 -9.35
N LEU A 96 -1.61 16.83 -8.68
CA LEU A 96 -1.04 16.60 -7.34
C LEU A 96 -2.13 16.30 -6.29
N GLU A 97 -3.25 17.03 -6.32
CA GLU A 97 -4.33 16.89 -5.34
C GLU A 97 -5.31 15.77 -5.73
N MET A 98 -5.57 15.61 -7.04
CA MET A 98 -6.38 14.50 -7.56
C MET A 98 -5.75 13.14 -7.27
N ARG A 99 -4.42 13.08 -7.18
CA ARG A 99 -3.65 11.85 -6.96
C ARG A 99 -4.07 10.78 -7.97
N GLU A 100 -4.38 9.60 -7.47
CA GLU A 100 -4.88 8.48 -8.24
C GLU A 100 -6.33 8.13 -7.86
N GLY A 101 -7.05 9.02 -7.17
CA GLY A 101 -8.44 8.82 -6.73
C GLY A 101 -8.64 7.79 -5.60
N LEU A 102 -7.57 7.17 -5.09
CA LEU A 102 -7.62 6.16 -4.05
C LEU A 102 -7.75 6.77 -2.65
N LYS A 103 -8.57 6.11 -1.82
CA LYS A 103 -8.74 6.40 -0.40
C LYS A 103 -8.21 5.24 0.44
N GLU A 104 -7.42 5.56 1.46
CA GLU A 104 -6.67 4.58 2.26
C GLU A 104 -7.59 3.64 3.06
N ASP A 105 -8.67 4.18 3.65
CA ASP A 105 -9.75 3.39 4.27
C ASP A 105 -11.08 3.69 3.57
N ARG A 106 -11.53 2.75 2.73
CA ARG A 106 -12.74 2.89 1.91
C ARG A 106 -14.02 2.94 2.74
N TYR A 107 -14.06 2.30 3.91
CA TYR A 107 -15.26 2.25 4.77
C TYR A 107 -15.37 3.48 5.69
N ASN A 108 -14.26 4.15 6.02
CA ASN A 108 -14.31 5.37 6.82
C ASN A 108 -14.67 6.60 5.98
N LEU A 109 -15.95 6.83 5.68
CA LEU A 109 -16.40 8.00 4.90
C LEU A 109 -16.16 9.36 5.59
N ARG A 110 -15.68 9.37 6.85
CA ARG A 110 -15.37 10.57 7.65
C ARG A 110 -13.86 10.83 7.75
N MET A 111 -13.04 10.09 7.00
CA MET A 111 -11.61 10.38 6.86
C MET A 111 -11.42 11.73 6.16
N THR A 112 -10.39 12.50 6.52
CA THR A 112 -10.06 13.77 5.84
C THR A 112 -9.18 13.51 4.62
N PRO A 113 -9.35 14.24 3.50
CA PRO A 113 -8.43 14.17 2.36
C PRO A 113 -6.99 14.45 2.76
N VAL A 114 -6.04 13.83 2.04
CA VAL A 114 -4.62 14.13 2.22
C VAL A 114 -4.35 15.57 1.77
N GLU A 115 -3.86 16.41 2.68
CA GLU A 115 -3.53 17.80 2.38
C GLU A 115 -2.36 17.87 1.37
N PRO A 116 -2.53 18.57 0.22
CA PRO A 116 -1.50 18.68 -0.81
C PRO A 116 -0.23 19.39 -0.29
N LEU A 117 0.97 18.86 -0.60
CA LEU A 117 2.24 19.54 -0.27
C LEU A 117 2.37 20.91 -0.94
N VAL A 118 1.67 21.10 -2.07
CA VAL A 118 1.59 22.37 -2.78
C VAL A 118 0.12 22.78 -2.89
N PRO A 119 -0.35 23.81 -2.15
CA PRO A 119 -1.73 24.26 -2.24
C PRO A 119 -2.06 24.84 -3.62
N ARG A 120 -3.36 24.83 -3.98
CA ARG A 120 -4.04 25.48 -5.12
C ARG A 120 -3.24 26.57 -5.81
N TYR A 121 -3.14 27.66 -5.07
CA TYR A 121 -2.65 28.95 -5.52
C TYR A 121 -1.14 29.01 -5.78
N LEU A 122 -0.40 27.97 -5.40
CA LEU A 122 1.04 27.82 -5.69
C LEU A 122 1.31 26.84 -6.84
N ARG A 123 0.25 26.35 -7.48
CA ARG A 123 0.35 25.51 -8.68
C ARG A 123 0.01 26.35 -9.90
N ALA A 124 0.96 26.44 -10.80
CA ALA A 124 0.86 27.21 -12.02
C ALA A 124 1.08 26.33 -13.25
N GLU A 125 0.65 26.86 -14.38
CA GLU A 125 0.66 26.17 -15.66
C GLU A 125 1.59 26.91 -16.62
N ALA A 126 2.40 26.16 -17.36
CA ALA A 126 3.15 26.68 -18.48
C ALA A 126 2.47 26.25 -19.79
N SER A 127 2.46 27.17 -20.77
CA SER A 127 1.97 26.86 -22.10
C SER A 127 3.05 26.10 -22.86
N GLU A 128 3.07 24.78 -22.72
CA GLU A 128 3.89 23.85 -23.48
C GLU A 128 3.18 22.51 -23.69
N ARG A 129 3.61 21.69 -24.66
CA ARG A 129 3.11 20.31 -24.82
C ARG A 129 4.08 19.45 -25.62
N VAL A 130 4.46 18.32 -25.04
CA VAL A 130 5.15 17.19 -25.70
C VAL A 130 4.15 16.04 -25.89
N LEU A 131 4.26 15.30 -27.00
CA LEU A 131 3.44 14.14 -27.33
C LEU A 131 4.05 12.83 -26.84
N ALA A 132 3.24 11.77 -26.83
CA ALA A 132 3.66 10.41 -26.45
C ALA A 132 4.80 9.83 -27.33
N ASP A 133 5.04 10.41 -28.52
CA ASP A 133 6.17 10.07 -29.41
C ASP A 133 7.42 10.95 -29.20
N GLY A 134 7.37 11.89 -28.26
CA GLY A 134 8.45 12.82 -27.91
C GLY A 134 8.49 14.09 -28.75
N SER A 135 7.61 14.24 -29.74
CA SER A 135 7.55 15.45 -30.56
C SER A 135 6.89 16.62 -29.82
N VAL A 136 7.28 17.85 -30.15
CA VAL A 136 6.73 19.08 -29.54
C VAL A 136 5.47 19.50 -30.31
N LYS A 137 4.32 19.55 -29.63
CA LYS A 137 3.04 20.04 -30.17
C LYS A 137 2.83 21.53 -29.88
N VAL A 138 3.21 21.98 -28.69
CA VAL A 138 3.17 23.40 -28.29
C VAL A 138 4.52 23.76 -27.70
N ALA A 139 5.22 24.73 -28.31
CA ALA A 139 6.49 25.23 -27.81
C ALA A 139 6.30 25.98 -26.48
N LEU A 140 7.30 25.93 -25.61
CA LEU A 140 7.31 26.65 -24.34
C LEU A 140 7.17 28.18 -24.55
N ASP A 141 6.15 28.78 -23.96
CA ASP A 141 5.99 30.24 -23.89
C ASP A 141 6.80 30.82 -22.72
N GLU A 142 8.01 31.30 -23.01
CA GLU A 142 8.92 31.87 -22.00
C GLU A 142 8.40 33.18 -21.39
N ASP A 143 7.65 33.99 -22.14
CA ASP A 143 7.14 35.29 -21.65
C ASP A 143 6.02 35.05 -20.63
N ALA A 144 5.10 34.13 -20.92
CA ALA A 144 4.06 33.72 -19.99
C ALA A 144 4.65 33.06 -18.73
N LEU A 145 5.65 32.18 -18.91
CA LEU A 145 6.37 31.55 -17.80
C LEU A 145 7.03 32.59 -16.88
N ASN A 146 7.62 33.65 -17.43
CA ASN A 146 8.26 34.69 -16.63
C ASN A 146 7.28 35.37 -15.67
N ALA A 147 6.05 35.62 -16.10
CA ALA A 147 5.01 36.20 -15.26
C ALA A 147 4.53 35.22 -14.17
N VAL A 148 4.39 33.94 -14.51
CA VAL A 148 4.09 32.87 -13.54
C VAL A 148 5.16 32.82 -12.43
N LEU A 149 6.43 32.87 -12.82
CA LEU A 149 7.56 32.84 -11.90
C LEU A 149 7.58 34.05 -10.95
N ASP A 150 7.22 35.24 -11.44
CA ASP A 150 7.09 36.44 -10.60
C ASP A 150 5.96 36.28 -9.57
N GLY A 151 4.78 35.78 -10.00
CA GLY A 151 3.66 35.54 -9.09
C GLY A 151 3.98 34.52 -7.99
N LEU A 152 4.65 33.41 -8.32
CA LEU A 152 5.11 32.44 -7.32
C LEU A 152 6.13 33.05 -6.36
N LYS A 153 7.00 33.94 -6.84
CA LYS A 153 7.98 34.63 -5.99
C LYS A 153 7.29 35.59 -5.01
N ASP A 154 6.27 36.32 -5.46
CA ASP A 154 5.48 37.24 -4.64
C ASP A 154 4.72 36.51 -3.53
N GLU A 155 4.31 35.27 -3.76
CA GLU A 155 3.75 34.40 -2.72
C GLU A 155 4.82 33.87 -1.73
N GLY A 156 6.10 34.20 -1.90
CA GLY A 156 7.16 33.79 -0.97
C GLY A 156 7.55 32.32 -1.09
N VAL A 157 7.46 31.75 -2.30
CA VAL A 157 7.97 30.42 -2.60
C VAL A 157 9.48 30.34 -2.36
N GLU A 158 9.92 29.26 -1.70
CA GLU A 158 11.30 28.96 -1.31
C GLU A 158 11.97 27.94 -2.25
N SER A 159 11.18 27.14 -2.96
CA SER A 159 11.67 26.14 -3.92
C SER A 159 10.63 25.86 -5.03
N LEU A 160 11.10 25.38 -6.19
CA LEU A 160 10.25 25.14 -7.36
C LEU A 160 10.34 23.68 -7.83
N ALA A 161 9.19 23.09 -8.11
CA ALA A 161 9.05 21.80 -8.80
C ALA A 161 8.49 22.03 -10.20
N VAL A 162 9.08 21.40 -11.22
CA VAL A 162 8.60 21.45 -12.61
C VAL A 162 8.34 20.03 -13.08
N CYS A 163 7.12 19.76 -13.54
CA CYS A 163 6.75 18.46 -14.09
C CYS A 163 5.84 18.63 -15.31
N PHE A 164 6.42 18.40 -16.49
CA PHE A 164 5.71 18.38 -17.75
C PHE A 164 5.40 16.95 -18.19
N LEU A 165 4.26 16.78 -18.85
CA LEU A 165 3.89 15.50 -19.44
C LEU A 165 4.89 15.13 -20.55
N PHE A 166 5.30 13.86 -20.57
CA PHE A 166 6.32 13.28 -21.44
C PHE A 166 7.73 13.90 -21.34
N SER A 167 8.03 14.65 -20.27
CA SER A 167 9.38 15.21 -20.06
C SER A 167 10.47 14.16 -19.87
N TYR A 168 10.11 12.93 -19.45
CA TYR A 168 11.03 11.80 -19.40
C TYR A 168 11.51 11.36 -20.80
N LEU A 169 10.71 11.63 -21.84
CA LEU A 169 11.00 11.28 -23.23
C LEU A 169 11.68 12.44 -23.96
N ASN A 170 11.21 13.67 -23.74
CA ASN A 170 11.83 14.88 -24.26
C ASN A 170 11.93 15.97 -23.16
N PRO A 171 13.10 16.12 -22.50
CA PRO A 171 13.26 17.02 -21.37
C PRO A 171 13.46 18.49 -21.76
N ALA A 172 13.53 18.82 -23.05
CA ALA A 172 14.00 20.12 -23.53
C ALA A 172 13.25 21.32 -22.94
N HIS A 173 11.94 21.20 -22.72
CA HIS A 173 11.17 22.28 -22.09
C HIS A 173 11.47 22.42 -20.60
N GLU A 174 11.57 21.32 -19.85
CA GLU A 174 11.92 21.39 -18.42
C GLU A 174 13.34 21.95 -18.22
N ASP A 175 14.31 21.51 -19.03
CA ASP A 175 15.68 22.02 -18.99
C ASP A 175 15.70 23.53 -19.24
N ARG A 176 14.94 24.00 -20.24
CA ARG A 176 14.82 25.43 -20.53
C ARG A 176 14.18 26.23 -19.39
N VAL A 177 13.15 25.69 -18.75
CA VAL A 177 12.56 26.31 -17.54
C VAL A 177 13.59 26.40 -16.42
N GLY A 178 14.39 25.35 -16.20
CA GLY A 178 15.48 25.34 -15.22
C GLY A 178 16.51 26.43 -15.46
N GLU A 179 16.94 26.62 -16.72
CA GLU A 179 17.85 27.71 -17.11
C GLU A 179 17.26 29.10 -16.79
N ILE A 180 15.98 29.31 -17.09
CA ILE A 180 15.28 30.57 -16.84
C ILE A 180 15.18 30.84 -15.32
N ILE A 181 14.80 29.83 -14.54
CA ILE A 181 14.73 29.95 -13.08
C ILE A 181 16.11 30.29 -12.50
N GLN A 182 17.16 29.59 -12.93
CA GLN A 182 18.52 29.82 -12.45
C GLN A 182 19.02 31.23 -12.80
N ALA A 183 18.68 31.75 -13.98
CA ALA A 183 19.04 33.10 -14.39
C ALA A 183 18.27 34.18 -13.60
N LYS A 184 16.99 33.93 -13.30
CA LYS A 184 16.08 34.90 -12.65
C LYS A 184 16.20 34.89 -11.13
N PHE A 185 16.33 33.72 -10.52
CA PHE A 185 16.42 33.51 -9.08
C PHE A 185 17.66 32.65 -8.72
N PRO A 186 18.88 33.22 -8.79
CA PRO A 186 20.09 32.48 -8.45
C PRO A 186 20.01 31.88 -7.03
N GLY A 187 20.22 30.56 -6.92
CA GLY A 187 20.17 29.83 -5.65
C GLY A 187 18.78 29.32 -5.26
N MET A 188 17.75 29.54 -6.07
CA MET A 188 16.44 28.90 -5.87
C MET A 188 16.56 27.39 -6.03
N TYR A 189 16.18 26.63 -5.01
CA TYR A 189 16.15 25.17 -5.10
C TYR A 189 15.10 24.74 -6.12
N THR A 190 15.54 24.09 -7.20
CA THR A 190 14.66 23.74 -8.33
C THR A 190 14.81 22.27 -8.67
N SER A 191 13.69 21.55 -8.72
CA SER A 191 13.63 20.16 -9.16
C SER A 191 12.92 20.07 -10.51
N LEU A 192 13.62 19.53 -11.50
CA LEU A 192 13.06 19.16 -12.80
C LEU A 192 12.74 17.67 -12.80
N SER A 193 11.52 17.31 -13.14
CA SER A 193 11.06 15.93 -13.02
C SER A 193 11.83 14.95 -13.90
N SER A 194 12.30 15.40 -15.07
CA SER A 194 13.20 14.67 -15.97
C SER A 194 14.58 14.36 -15.36
N GLN A 195 15.00 15.11 -14.34
CA GLN A 195 16.29 14.93 -13.66
C GLN A 195 16.15 14.15 -12.34
N VAL A 196 14.97 14.21 -11.71
CA VAL A 196 14.67 13.47 -10.47
C VAL A 196 14.30 12.01 -10.79
N ILE A 197 13.34 11.80 -11.69
CA ILE A 197 12.86 10.48 -12.09
C ILE A 197 12.34 10.48 -13.54
N PRO A 198 13.22 10.30 -14.55
CA PRO A 198 12.83 10.23 -15.96
C PRO A 198 12.16 8.89 -16.30
N GLN A 199 10.94 8.71 -15.81
CA GLN A 199 10.08 7.55 -16.07
C GLN A 199 8.65 8.00 -16.42
N ILE A 200 7.94 7.14 -17.17
CA ILE A 200 6.50 7.28 -17.45
C ILE A 200 5.66 7.19 -16.17
N LYS A 201 4.44 7.73 -16.21
CA LYS A 201 3.45 7.90 -15.12
C LYS A 201 3.65 9.24 -14.42
N GLU A 202 2.88 10.22 -14.85
CA GLU A 202 3.02 11.62 -14.43
C GLU A 202 2.82 11.83 -12.93
N PHE A 203 1.88 11.13 -12.27
CA PHE A 203 1.66 11.32 -10.82
C PHE A 203 2.85 10.82 -9.98
N ASP A 204 3.40 9.64 -10.32
CA ASP A 204 4.57 9.05 -9.66
C ASP A 204 5.76 10.01 -9.72
N ARG A 205 5.98 10.57 -10.92
CA ARG A 205 7.04 11.54 -11.19
C ARG A 205 6.77 12.88 -10.51
N LEU A 206 5.55 13.40 -10.60
CA LEU A 206 5.11 14.65 -10.00
C LEU A 206 5.26 14.64 -8.48
N SER A 207 4.70 13.61 -7.81
CA SER A 207 4.77 13.44 -6.35
C SER A 207 6.22 13.42 -5.87
N THR A 208 7.07 12.60 -6.50
CA THR A 208 8.50 12.50 -6.16
C THR A 208 9.24 13.82 -6.35
N THR A 209 8.94 14.57 -7.42
CA THR A 209 9.60 15.86 -7.73
C THR A 209 9.20 16.95 -6.74
N VAL A 210 7.93 16.95 -6.34
CA VAL A 210 7.40 17.84 -5.29
C VAL A 210 8.05 17.53 -3.95
N ILE A 211 8.14 16.25 -3.55
CA ILE A 211 8.80 15.84 -2.30
C ILE A 211 10.27 16.30 -2.28
N ASN A 212 10.99 16.13 -3.40
CA ASN A 212 12.37 16.59 -3.50
C ASN A 212 12.49 18.10 -3.26
N SER A 213 11.61 18.90 -3.86
CA SER A 213 11.57 20.36 -3.68
C SER A 213 11.12 20.78 -2.28
N TYR A 214 10.26 19.98 -1.64
CA TYR A 214 9.74 20.22 -0.30
C TYR A 214 10.81 19.97 0.78
N VAL A 215 11.55 18.88 0.66
CA VAL A 215 12.55 18.45 1.65
C VAL A 215 13.93 19.06 1.40
N GLY A 216 14.28 19.28 0.13
CA GLY A 216 15.60 19.74 -0.31
C GLY A 216 16.18 20.93 0.45
N PRO A 217 15.45 22.05 0.58
CA PRO A 217 15.97 23.23 1.29
C PRO A 217 16.26 22.99 2.79
N VAL A 218 15.46 22.15 3.46
CA VAL A 218 15.67 21.82 4.88
C VAL A 218 16.91 20.96 5.05
N LEU A 219 17.04 19.91 4.23
CA LEU A 219 18.22 19.05 4.24
C LEU A 219 19.49 19.83 3.85
N GLY A 220 19.40 20.70 2.84
CA GLY A 220 20.50 21.56 2.41
C GLY A 220 21.07 22.42 3.52
N ARG A 221 20.22 23.17 4.24
CA ARG A 221 20.64 24.00 5.38
C ARG A 221 21.32 23.17 6.48
N TYR A 222 20.80 21.97 6.75
CA TYR A 222 21.40 21.06 7.73
C TYR A 222 22.81 20.63 7.29
N LEU A 223 22.96 20.16 6.04
CA LEU A 223 24.23 19.70 5.50
C LEU A 223 25.26 20.85 5.37
N GLU A 224 24.82 22.06 5.00
CA GLU A 224 25.67 23.25 4.94
C GLU A 224 26.18 23.66 6.33
N SER A 225 25.29 23.72 7.34
CA SER A 225 25.66 23.99 8.74
C SER A 225 26.68 22.98 9.25
N LEU A 226 26.47 21.70 8.93
CA LEU A 226 27.38 20.63 9.27
C LEU A 226 28.75 20.82 8.59
N GLN A 227 28.78 21.10 7.28
CA GLN A 227 30.02 21.40 6.56
C GLN A 227 30.77 22.60 7.15
N GLU A 228 30.06 23.69 7.52
CA GLU A 228 30.70 24.87 8.11
C GLU A 228 31.33 24.58 9.46
N ARG A 229 30.67 23.79 10.32
CA ARG A 229 31.24 23.35 11.60
C ARG A 229 32.48 22.47 11.39
N LEU A 230 32.44 21.59 10.39
CA LEU A 230 33.56 20.71 10.05
C LEU A 230 34.73 21.43 9.37
N LYS A 231 34.50 22.51 8.60
CA LYS A 231 35.55 23.33 7.96
C LYS A 231 36.60 23.87 8.93
N SER A 232 36.22 24.05 10.20
CA SER A 232 37.15 24.52 11.26
C SER A 232 38.22 23.48 11.62
N PHE A 233 38.03 22.22 11.19
CA PHE A 233 38.97 21.11 11.36
C PHE A 233 39.58 20.75 10.00
N ARG A 234 40.88 20.45 9.95
CA ARG A 234 41.49 19.92 8.71
C ARG A 234 41.03 18.48 8.50
N GLN A 235 39.92 18.29 7.81
CA GLN A 235 39.46 16.96 7.44
C GLN A 235 40.35 16.41 6.32
N ALA A 236 40.87 15.19 6.50
CA ALA A 236 41.72 14.53 5.50
C ALA A 236 40.93 13.68 4.49
N GLY A 237 39.69 13.31 4.82
CA GLY A 237 38.89 12.32 4.09
C GLY A 237 37.46 12.75 3.72
N ASP A 238 36.75 11.88 2.99
CA ASP A 238 35.44 12.17 2.39
C ASP A 238 34.29 12.16 3.41
N PHE A 239 33.30 13.05 3.22
CA PHE A 239 32.05 13.07 3.97
C PHE A 239 30.90 12.69 3.05
N LEU A 240 30.31 11.52 3.28
CA LEU A 240 29.29 10.91 2.43
C LEU A 240 27.96 10.79 3.19
N ILE A 241 26.86 10.88 2.45
CA ILE A 241 25.50 10.80 2.97
C ILE A 241 24.87 9.50 2.54
N MET A 242 24.24 8.82 3.50
CA MET A 242 23.48 7.59 3.26
C MET A 242 22.25 7.87 2.41
N GLN A 243 22.00 7.00 1.43
CA GLN A 243 20.83 7.04 0.56
C GLN A 243 19.87 5.88 0.87
N SER A 244 18.61 6.07 0.49
CA SER A 244 17.52 5.12 0.65
C SER A 244 17.72 3.82 -0.13
N ASN A 245 18.56 3.82 -1.17
CA ASN A 245 18.88 2.65 -2.01
C ASN A 245 19.99 1.74 -1.44
N GLY A 246 20.46 2.04 -0.23
CA GLY A 246 21.55 1.30 0.44
C GLY A 246 22.95 1.78 0.11
N GLY A 247 23.11 2.76 -0.79
CA GLY A 247 24.39 3.34 -1.14
C GLY A 247 24.66 4.68 -0.45
N VAL A 248 25.80 5.28 -0.79
CA VAL A 248 26.19 6.61 -0.32
C VAL A 248 26.46 7.57 -1.47
N ALA A 249 26.34 8.87 -1.21
CA ALA A 249 26.68 9.92 -2.17
C ALA A 249 27.30 11.13 -1.46
N PRO A 250 28.08 11.97 -2.17
CA PRO A 250 28.56 13.23 -1.62
C PRO A 250 27.41 14.17 -1.21
N ILE A 251 27.74 15.15 -0.36
CA ILE A 251 26.79 16.15 0.14
C ILE A 251 26.08 16.90 -0.99
N GLU A 252 26.81 17.31 -2.03
CA GLU A 252 26.24 18.06 -3.17
C GLU A 252 25.13 17.28 -3.87
N ASP A 253 25.37 15.99 -4.15
CA ASP A 253 24.38 15.11 -4.78
C ASP A 253 23.17 14.86 -3.88
N SER A 254 23.42 14.69 -2.59
CA SER A 254 22.37 14.43 -1.60
C SER A 254 21.51 15.68 -1.35
N HIS A 255 22.09 16.87 -1.47
CA HIS A 255 21.31 18.11 -1.49
C HIS A 255 20.44 18.19 -2.75
N ARG A 256 20.99 17.90 -3.94
CA ARG A 256 20.25 17.96 -5.21
C ARG A 256 19.11 16.95 -5.29
N LEU A 257 19.31 15.74 -4.79
CA LEU A 257 18.32 14.65 -4.77
C LEU A 257 17.94 14.25 -3.35
N ALA A 258 17.50 15.22 -2.55
CA ALA A 258 17.15 15.06 -1.14
C ALA A 258 16.06 14.00 -0.88
N VAL A 259 15.19 13.73 -1.86
CA VAL A 259 14.21 12.64 -1.78
C VAL A 259 14.88 11.26 -1.54
N ARG A 260 16.13 11.07 -2.01
CA ARG A 260 16.90 9.84 -1.79
C ARG A 260 17.47 9.72 -0.38
N SER A 261 17.31 10.71 0.49
CA SER A 261 17.69 10.62 1.91
C SER A 261 16.51 10.25 2.82
N ILE A 262 15.29 10.15 2.27
CA ILE A 262 14.13 9.68 3.03
C ILE A 262 14.32 8.19 3.35
N LEU A 263 14.14 7.81 4.62
CA LEU A 263 14.38 6.44 5.13
C LEU A 263 15.84 5.95 4.99
N SER A 264 16.83 6.87 4.95
CA SER A 264 18.24 6.48 4.86
C SER A 264 18.77 5.73 6.09
N GLY A 265 18.23 6.01 7.28
CA GLY A 265 18.61 5.34 8.53
C GLY A 265 18.29 3.83 8.51
N PRO A 266 17.01 3.45 8.34
CA PRO A 266 16.62 2.05 8.16
C PRO A 266 17.33 1.35 7.00
N ALA A 267 17.58 2.06 5.89
CA ALA A 267 18.38 1.52 4.78
C ALA A 267 19.80 1.13 5.23
N GLY A 268 20.41 1.90 6.14
CA GLY A 268 21.70 1.56 6.76
C GLY A 268 21.62 0.27 7.58
N GLY A 269 20.52 0.03 8.30
CA GLY A 269 20.29 -1.19 9.07
C GLY A 269 20.23 -2.42 8.18
N VAL A 270 19.51 -2.34 7.06
CA VAL A 270 19.43 -3.41 6.06
C VAL A 270 20.78 -3.65 5.37
N SER A 271 21.51 -2.60 4.99
CA SER A 271 22.88 -2.73 4.47
C SER A 271 23.82 -3.38 5.50
N GLY A 272 23.65 -3.07 6.79
CA GLY A 272 24.37 -3.72 7.89
C GLY A 272 24.02 -5.19 8.05
N ALA A 273 22.75 -5.55 7.89
CA ALA A 273 22.30 -6.94 7.89
C ALA A 273 22.92 -7.73 6.73
N ALA A 274 22.96 -7.17 5.52
CA ALA A 274 23.62 -7.78 4.36
C ALA A 274 25.13 -7.99 4.61
N ALA A 275 25.80 -6.96 5.13
CA ALA A 275 27.23 -7.01 5.42
C ALA A 275 27.57 -8.05 6.50
N TYR A 276 26.80 -8.09 7.60
CA TYR A 276 26.98 -9.07 8.65
C TYR A 276 26.69 -10.49 8.16
N GLY A 277 25.64 -10.66 7.36
CA GLY A 277 25.32 -11.91 6.68
C GLY A 277 26.50 -12.47 5.91
N ARG A 278 27.17 -11.63 5.10
CA ARG A 278 28.39 -12.02 4.37
C ARG A 278 29.49 -12.51 5.31
N LEU A 279 29.71 -11.84 6.45
CA LEU A 279 30.74 -12.23 7.44
C LEU A 279 30.49 -13.63 8.03
N VAL A 280 29.22 -14.00 8.22
CA VAL A 280 28.80 -15.26 8.84
C VAL A 280 28.29 -16.31 7.84
N GLY A 281 28.41 -16.04 6.53
CA GLY A 281 28.06 -16.98 5.46
C GLY A 281 26.56 -17.15 5.21
N ALA A 282 25.74 -16.13 5.50
CA ALA A 282 24.31 -16.06 5.17
C ALA A 282 24.05 -15.02 4.07
N SER A 283 23.50 -15.43 2.93
CA SER A 283 23.16 -14.56 1.80
C SER A 283 21.67 -14.23 1.69
N ASP A 284 20.82 -15.19 2.08
CA ASP A 284 19.37 -15.04 2.05
C ASP A 284 18.88 -14.67 3.47
N ILE A 285 18.56 -13.39 3.67
CA ILE A 285 18.27 -12.82 5.00
C ILE A 285 16.93 -12.11 5.05
N ILE A 286 16.16 -12.38 6.11
CA ILE A 286 15.05 -11.52 6.55
C ILE A 286 15.63 -10.55 7.57
N ALA A 287 15.83 -9.29 7.17
CA ALA A 287 16.23 -8.22 8.08
C ALA A 287 15.01 -7.83 8.92
N PHE A 288 15.12 -7.96 10.25
CA PHE A 288 14.06 -7.69 11.22
C PHE A 288 14.56 -6.70 12.27
N ASP A 289 14.24 -5.42 12.09
CA ASP A 289 14.52 -4.36 13.07
C ASP A 289 13.28 -4.14 13.94
N MET A 290 13.38 -4.31 15.26
CA MET A 290 12.30 -3.96 16.17
C MET A 290 12.76 -2.94 17.20
N GLY A 291 12.18 -1.73 17.08
CA GLY A 291 12.38 -0.61 17.98
C GLY A 291 11.28 -0.48 19.04
N GLY A 292 11.19 0.72 19.62
CA GLY A 292 10.16 1.07 20.60
C GLY A 292 8.80 1.40 20.00
N THR A 293 8.72 1.83 18.75
CA THR A 293 7.47 2.29 18.12
C THR A 293 7.02 1.42 16.96
N SER A 294 7.97 0.87 16.22
CA SER A 294 7.74 0.16 14.97
C SER A 294 8.69 -1.02 14.80
N THR A 295 8.38 -1.84 13.81
CA THR A 295 9.24 -2.88 13.26
C THR A 295 9.47 -2.59 11.79
N ASP A 296 10.73 -2.63 11.34
CA ASP A 296 11.12 -2.52 9.94
C ASP A 296 11.59 -3.87 9.42
N ILE A 297 11.03 -4.31 8.30
CA ILE A 297 11.32 -5.61 7.67
C ILE A 297 11.85 -5.39 6.26
N SER A 298 12.90 -6.13 5.88
CA SER A 298 13.37 -6.18 4.48
C SER A 298 13.86 -7.58 4.13
N LEU A 299 13.77 -7.93 2.84
CA LEU A 299 14.38 -9.14 2.28
C LEU A 299 15.71 -8.81 1.63
N ILE A 300 16.66 -9.72 1.79
CA ILE A 300 17.99 -9.72 1.16
C ILE A 300 18.14 -11.10 0.53
N GLU A 301 18.32 -11.16 -0.78
CA GLU A 301 18.50 -12.41 -1.55
C GLU A 301 19.86 -12.35 -2.23
N ASP A 302 20.62 -13.44 -2.19
CA ASP A 302 21.99 -13.49 -2.74
C ASP A 302 22.92 -12.37 -2.21
N GLY A 303 22.68 -11.91 -0.98
CA GLY A 303 23.44 -10.84 -0.32
C GLY A 303 23.07 -9.41 -0.74
N GLU A 304 22.07 -9.24 -1.60
CA GLU A 304 21.63 -7.92 -2.10
C GLU A 304 20.21 -7.60 -1.60
N PRO A 305 19.97 -6.40 -1.00
CA PRO A 305 18.63 -5.98 -0.59
C PRO A 305 17.69 -5.78 -1.78
N HIS A 306 16.44 -6.20 -1.64
CA HIS A 306 15.42 -5.87 -2.64
C HIS A 306 15.13 -4.37 -2.67
N LEU A 307 14.87 -3.82 -3.86
CA LEU A 307 14.47 -2.44 -4.05
C LEU A 307 12.98 -2.33 -4.43
N SER A 308 12.36 -1.20 -4.06
CA SER A 308 11.01 -0.81 -4.44
C SER A 308 11.01 0.60 -5.03
N THR A 309 10.03 0.86 -5.90
CA THR A 309 9.70 2.19 -6.48
C THR A 309 8.25 2.59 -6.20
N GLU A 310 7.58 1.85 -5.32
CA GLU A 310 6.20 2.09 -4.88
C GLU A 310 6.17 2.21 -3.36
N LYS A 311 6.77 3.28 -2.82
CA LYS A 311 6.70 3.61 -1.39
C LYS A 311 5.79 4.80 -1.14
N PHE A 312 5.16 4.80 0.03
CA PHE A 312 4.35 5.91 0.51
C PHE A 312 4.89 6.39 1.85
N GLU A 313 5.12 7.69 1.98
CA GLU A 313 5.59 8.33 3.22
C GLU A 313 4.84 9.66 3.42
N GLY A 314 4.35 9.92 4.63
CA GLY A 314 3.57 11.14 4.91
C GLY A 314 2.30 11.31 4.05
N GLY A 315 1.76 10.22 3.49
CA GLY A 315 0.61 10.21 2.57
C GLY A 315 0.96 10.40 1.08
N TRP A 316 2.25 10.51 0.73
CA TRP A 316 2.72 10.77 -0.62
C TRP A 316 3.54 9.63 -1.21
N LYS A 317 3.38 9.40 -2.52
CA LYS A 317 4.12 8.38 -3.25
C LYS A 317 5.54 8.83 -3.56
N ILE A 318 6.51 7.97 -3.31
CA ILE A 318 7.93 8.13 -3.65
C ILE A 318 8.32 7.01 -4.62
N SER A 319 8.86 7.40 -5.78
CA SER A 319 9.16 6.47 -6.87
C SER A 319 10.64 6.37 -7.24
N VAL A 320 11.55 7.05 -6.52
CA VAL A 320 12.97 6.73 -6.63
C VAL A 320 13.24 5.32 -6.09
N PRO A 321 14.27 4.60 -6.58
CA PRO A 321 14.66 3.32 -6.01
C PRO A 321 15.03 3.45 -4.53
N MET A 322 14.39 2.65 -3.68
CA MET A 322 14.65 2.59 -2.24
C MET A 322 14.75 1.12 -1.84
N ILE A 323 15.54 0.79 -0.81
CA ILE A 323 15.47 -0.51 -0.16
C ILE A 323 14.02 -0.74 0.25
N ASP A 324 13.51 -1.93 -0.06
CA ASP A 324 12.14 -2.29 0.22
C ASP A 324 11.92 -2.60 1.70
N ILE A 325 11.74 -1.54 2.47
CA ILE A 325 11.53 -1.62 3.91
C ILE A 325 10.04 -1.54 4.21
N HIS A 326 9.46 -2.59 4.77
CA HIS A 326 8.10 -2.61 5.25
C HIS A 326 8.05 -2.28 6.74
N THR A 327 7.51 -1.11 7.07
CA THR A 327 7.36 -0.65 8.44
C THR A 327 5.98 -1.05 8.98
N MET A 328 5.96 -1.68 10.15
CA MET A 328 4.73 -2.00 10.87
C MET A 328 4.69 -1.28 12.22
N GLY A 329 3.50 -0.88 12.65
CA GLY A 329 3.22 -0.28 13.97
C GLY A 329 3.31 -1.27 15.15
N ALA A 330 4.27 -2.18 15.10
CA ALA A 330 4.51 -3.23 16.09
C ALA A 330 5.92 -3.04 16.67
N GLY A 331 6.05 -2.41 17.83
CA GLY A 331 7.30 -2.20 18.54
C GLY A 331 7.14 -2.47 20.03
N GLY A 332 8.20 -2.24 20.81
CA GLY A 332 8.19 -2.44 22.26
C GLY A 332 7.12 -1.59 23.00
N GLY A 333 6.76 -0.44 22.46
CA GLY A 333 5.77 0.49 22.99
C GLY A 333 4.39 0.39 22.34
N SER A 334 4.17 -0.58 21.43
CA SER A 334 2.83 -0.80 20.85
C SER A 334 1.85 -1.15 21.96
N ILE A 335 0.70 -0.48 21.94
CA ILE A 335 -0.32 -0.58 22.96
C ILE A 335 -1.13 -1.85 22.73
N ALA A 336 -1.30 -2.64 23.79
CA ALA A 336 -2.24 -3.75 23.82
C ALA A 336 -3.62 -3.25 24.25
N SER A 337 -4.65 -3.60 23.47
CA SER A 337 -6.03 -3.23 23.75
C SER A 337 -6.97 -4.40 23.51
N VAL A 338 -8.16 -4.33 24.11
CA VAL A 338 -9.23 -5.30 23.91
C VAL A 338 -10.38 -4.58 23.26
N GLY A 339 -10.71 -4.97 22.02
CA GLY A 339 -11.82 -4.39 21.29
C GLY A 339 -13.17 -4.76 21.92
N PRO A 340 -14.27 -4.06 21.60
CA PRO A 340 -15.59 -4.33 22.20
C PRO A 340 -16.11 -5.75 21.93
N GLY A 341 -15.60 -6.42 20.89
CA GLY A 341 -15.91 -7.83 20.59
C GLY A 341 -15.18 -8.85 21.47
N GLY A 342 -14.26 -8.44 22.33
CA GLY A 342 -13.42 -9.33 23.15
C GLY A 342 -12.21 -9.91 22.42
N ILE A 343 -11.75 -9.25 21.35
CA ILE A 343 -10.54 -9.64 20.61
C ILE A 343 -9.39 -8.73 21.02
N MET A 344 -8.23 -9.32 21.32
CA MET A 344 -7.01 -8.61 21.66
C MET A 344 -6.32 -8.05 20.40
N LYS A 345 -5.92 -6.79 20.43
CA LYS A 345 -5.11 -6.13 19.40
C LYS A 345 -3.84 -5.56 20.03
N VAL A 346 -2.73 -5.56 19.28
CA VAL A 346 -1.47 -4.94 19.70
C VAL A 346 -0.96 -4.03 18.59
N GLY A 347 -0.88 -2.73 18.86
CA GLY A 347 -0.66 -1.71 17.81
C GLY A 347 -1.92 -1.42 16.99
N PRO A 348 -1.85 -0.55 15.97
CA PRO A 348 -0.65 0.17 15.51
C PRO A 348 -0.27 1.35 16.41
N GLU A 349 -1.14 1.74 17.35
CA GLU A 349 -0.85 2.83 18.29
C GLU A 349 0.33 2.48 19.20
N SER A 350 1.18 3.48 19.44
CA SER A 350 2.36 3.35 20.30
C SER A 350 2.34 4.39 21.41
N ALA A 351 2.77 4.00 22.60
CA ALA A 351 2.98 4.91 23.73
C ALA A 351 4.23 5.81 23.55
N GLY A 352 5.07 5.54 22.54
CA GLY A 352 6.30 6.28 22.28
C GLY A 352 7.27 6.27 23.47
N ALA A 353 8.07 7.34 23.61
CA ALA A 353 8.94 7.54 24.78
C ALA A 353 8.30 8.42 25.88
N LEU A 354 7.29 9.21 25.51
CA LEU A 354 6.48 10.06 26.40
C LEU A 354 5.03 10.10 25.86
N PRO A 355 4.02 9.66 26.62
CA PRO A 355 4.08 9.23 28.02
C PRO A 355 4.82 7.91 28.25
N GLY A 356 5.08 7.13 27.18
CA GLY A 356 5.83 5.88 27.21
C GLY A 356 5.04 4.69 27.80
N PRO A 357 5.61 3.48 27.74
CA PRO A 357 5.12 2.32 28.49
C PRO A 357 4.79 2.64 29.96
N ALA A 358 3.81 1.96 30.54
CA ALA A 358 3.42 2.18 31.94
C ALA A 358 4.61 1.98 32.90
N SER A 359 5.44 0.99 32.61
CA SER A 359 6.70 0.70 33.31
C SER A 359 7.71 1.84 33.33
N TYR A 360 7.60 2.84 32.44
CA TYR A 360 8.53 3.98 32.44
C TYR A 360 8.20 4.99 33.56
N GLY A 361 6.98 4.96 34.11
CA GLY A 361 6.56 5.87 35.18
C GLY A 361 6.49 7.34 34.78
N LYS A 362 6.32 7.63 33.47
CA LYS A 362 6.26 8.98 32.89
C LYS A 362 4.83 9.44 32.54
N GLY A 363 3.81 8.76 33.09
CA GLY A 363 2.40 9.08 32.89
C GLY A 363 1.67 8.17 31.90
N GLY A 364 2.33 7.13 31.37
CA GLY A 364 1.66 6.10 30.58
C GLY A 364 0.82 5.19 31.47
N GLU A 365 -0.40 4.87 31.04
CA GLU A 365 -1.35 4.05 31.81
C GLU A 365 -1.78 2.79 31.05
N LEU A 366 -1.67 2.78 29.72
CA LEU A 366 -2.07 1.67 28.87
C LEU A 366 -0.93 0.63 28.75
N PRO A 367 -1.25 -0.68 28.70
CA PRO A 367 -0.25 -1.73 28.63
C PRO A 367 0.42 -1.77 27.25
N THR A 368 1.72 -2.02 27.24
CA THR A 368 2.51 -2.17 26.01
C THR A 368 3.23 -3.52 25.94
N VAL A 369 3.82 -3.84 24.79
CA VAL A 369 4.68 -5.04 24.62
C VAL A 369 5.83 -5.07 25.64
N THR A 370 6.41 -3.91 25.97
CA THR A 370 7.46 -3.77 26.99
C THR A 370 6.92 -4.08 28.39
N ASP A 371 5.70 -3.62 28.70
CA ASP A 371 5.06 -3.91 29.98
C ASP A 371 4.76 -5.41 30.13
N ALA A 372 4.27 -6.06 29.08
CA ALA A 372 4.06 -7.51 29.05
C ALA A 372 5.39 -8.28 29.25
N ASN A 373 6.45 -7.93 28.52
CA ASN A 373 7.76 -8.56 28.67
C ASN A 373 8.37 -8.36 30.06
N LEU A 374 8.14 -7.20 30.70
CA LEU A 374 8.57 -6.95 32.07
C LEU A 374 7.77 -7.78 33.09
N ALA A 375 6.45 -7.90 32.90
CA ALA A 375 5.58 -8.70 33.75
C ALA A 375 5.96 -10.20 33.71
N LEU A 376 6.29 -10.72 32.52
CA LEU A 376 6.77 -12.09 32.29
C LEU A 376 8.18 -12.35 32.85
N GLY A 377 8.86 -11.31 33.32
CA GLY A 377 10.22 -11.40 33.89
C GLY A 377 11.33 -11.43 32.84
N TYR A 378 11.05 -11.16 31.57
CA TYR A 378 12.10 -11.20 30.53
C TYR A 378 13.06 -10.02 30.66
N LEU A 379 12.56 -8.83 31.01
CA LEU A 379 13.36 -7.62 31.19
C LEU A 379 13.86 -7.46 32.63
N ASN A 380 15.06 -6.90 32.79
CA ASN A 380 15.62 -6.52 34.08
C ASN A 380 15.13 -5.11 34.51
N PRO A 381 14.38 -4.95 35.60
CA PRO A 381 13.90 -3.63 36.02
C PRO A 381 15.02 -2.67 36.44
N ASP A 382 16.17 -3.19 36.88
CA ASP A 382 17.29 -2.39 37.41
C ASP A 382 18.41 -2.12 36.39
N ASN A 383 18.38 -2.76 35.20
CA ASN A 383 19.44 -2.67 34.19
C ASN A 383 18.97 -2.14 32.82
N PHE A 384 17.85 -1.42 32.78
CA PHE A 384 17.36 -0.86 31.51
C PHE A 384 18.27 0.27 31.02
N LEU A 385 18.70 0.20 29.75
CA LEU A 385 19.72 1.11 29.16
C LEU A 385 21.00 1.17 30.00
N GLY A 386 21.57 0.02 30.36
CA GLY A 386 22.78 -0.09 31.19
C GLY A 386 22.61 0.47 32.61
N GLY A 387 21.37 0.49 33.13
CA GLY A 387 21.03 1.01 34.46
C GLY A 387 20.82 2.53 34.53
N SER A 388 20.87 3.23 33.39
CA SER A 388 20.55 4.67 33.32
C SER A 388 19.06 4.97 33.54
N ALA A 389 18.19 3.96 33.37
CA ALA A 389 16.77 4.04 33.67
C ALA A 389 16.31 2.80 34.46
N LYS A 390 15.30 2.99 35.32
CA LYS A 390 14.66 1.91 36.09
C LYS A 390 13.22 1.72 35.63
N LEU A 391 12.81 0.47 35.46
CA LEU A 391 11.44 0.11 35.10
C LEU A 391 10.61 -0.22 36.34
N GLN A 392 9.35 0.21 36.34
CA GLN A 392 8.40 -0.03 37.42
C GLN A 392 7.52 -1.24 37.10
N LYS A 393 7.90 -2.40 37.64
CA LYS A 393 7.19 -3.67 37.40
C LYS A 393 5.72 -3.62 37.82
N ASP A 394 5.43 -3.04 38.98
CA ASP A 394 4.07 -2.95 39.52
C ASP A 394 3.12 -2.17 38.60
N LEU A 395 3.62 -1.13 37.90
CA LEU A 395 2.82 -0.36 36.94
C LEU A 395 2.52 -1.18 35.67
N ALA A 396 3.49 -1.96 35.19
CA ALA A 396 3.29 -2.86 34.06
C ALA A 396 2.27 -3.96 34.38
N GLU A 397 2.43 -4.64 35.52
CA GLU A 397 1.50 -5.69 35.96
C GLU A 397 0.09 -5.14 36.14
N LYS A 398 -0.04 -3.93 36.71
CA LYS A 398 -1.33 -3.24 36.85
C LYS A 398 -1.98 -2.92 35.50
N ALA A 399 -1.23 -2.31 34.58
CA ALA A 399 -1.76 -1.92 33.26
C ALA A 399 -2.24 -3.15 32.48
N VAL A 400 -1.47 -4.24 32.46
CA VAL A 400 -1.86 -5.49 31.79
C VAL A 400 -3.07 -6.12 32.48
N ALA A 401 -3.10 -6.14 33.81
CA ALA A 401 -4.22 -6.70 34.57
C ALA A 401 -5.54 -5.95 34.31
N GLU A 402 -5.52 -4.61 34.36
CA GLU A 402 -6.71 -3.77 34.25
C GLU A 402 -7.24 -3.69 32.82
N HIS A 403 -6.37 -3.56 31.82
CA HIS A 403 -6.79 -3.25 30.46
C HIS A 403 -6.79 -4.44 29.49
N VAL A 404 -6.22 -5.59 29.88
CA VAL A 404 -6.20 -6.80 29.03
C VAL A 404 -6.73 -8.03 29.77
N ALA A 405 -6.19 -8.33 30.95
CA ALA A 405 -6.55 -9.55 31.68
C ALA A 405 -7.99 -9.56 32.17
N GLN A 406 -8.42 -8.49 32.87
CA GLN A 406 -9.79 -8.35 33.37
C GLN A 406 -10.84 -8.35 32.24
N PRO A 407 -10.68 -7.59 31.13
CA PRO A 407 -11.62 -7.63 30.01
C PRO A 407 -11.76 -8.99 29.34
N LEU A 408 -10.67 -9.76 29.24
CA LEU A 408 -10.67 -11.09 28.60
C LEU A 408 -10.95 -12.24 29.57
N GLY A 409 -11.02 -11.98 30.88
CA GLY A 409 -11.17 -13.02 31.91
C GLY A 409 -9.94 -13.91 32.06
N LEU A 410 -8.75 -13.42 31.69
CA LEU A 410 -7.48 -14.12 31.79
C LEU A 410 -6.76 -13.78 33.10
N SER A 411 -5.79 -14.60 33.51
CA SER A 411 -4.82 -14.15 34.52
C SER A 411 -3.88 -13.09 33.93
N MET A 412 -3.27 -12.25 34.79
CA MET A 412 -2.33 -11.22 34.35
C MET A 412 -1.17 -11.79 33.51
N LEU A 413 -0.65 -12.97 33.89
CA LEU A 413 0.47 -13.62 33.19
C LEU A 413 0.03 -14.20 31.84
N GLU A 414 -1.14 -14.82 31.76
CA GLU A 414 -1.70 -15.28 30.48
C GLU A 414 -1.98 -14.11 29.54
N ALA A 415 -2.49 -12.99 30.06
CA ALA A 415 -2.68 -11.78 29.28
C ALA A 415 -1.35 -11.22 28.74
N ALA A 416 -0.30 -11.16 29.58
CA ALA A 416 1.03 -10.72 29.16
C ALA A 416 1.64 -11.65 28.09
N GLU A 417 1.51 -12.97 28.24
CA GLU A 417 1.95 -13.94 27.25
C GLU A 417 1.15 -13.79 25.93
N GLY A 418 -0.15 -13.54 26.03
CA GLY A 418 -1.02 -13.23 24.91
C GLY A 418 -0.58 -12.00 24.12
N VAL A 419 -0.21 -10.91 24.79
CA VAL A 419 0.33 -9.70 24.13
C VAL A 419 1.58 -10.02 23.32
N SER A 420 2.51 -10.81 23.87
CA SER A 420 3.71 -11.25 23.15
C SER A 420 3.37 -12.14 21.95
N THR A 421 2.40 -13.04 22.08
CA THR A 421 1.99 -13.93 21.00
C THR A 421 1.34 -13.15 19.86
N VAL A 422 0.38 -12.27 20.15
CA VAL A 422 -0.33 -11.46 19.15
C VAL A 422 0.65 -10.58 18.37
N VAL A 423 1.56 -9.86 19.05
CA VAL A 423 2.55 -9.02 18.33
C VAL A 423 3.49 -9.84 17.45
N SER A 424 3.95 -11.02 17.92
CA SER A 424 4.82 -11.89 17.12
C SER A 424 4.11 -12.46 15.88
N THR A 425 2.81 -12.75 15.99
CA THR A 425 1.99 -13.20 14.86
C THR A 425 1.79 -12.08 13.85
N SER A 426 1.42 -10.87 14.28
CA SER A 426 1.30 -9.72 13.38
C SER A 426 2.61 -9.47 12.62
N ILE A 427 3.76 -9.62 13.31
CA ILE A 427 5.07 -9.49 12.67
C ILE A 427 5.33 -10.58 11.63
N ALA A 428 5.07 -11.85 11.98
CA ALA A 428 5.25 -12.97 11.07
C ALA A 428 4.35 -12.86 9.82
N GLU A 429 3.11 -12.37 9.96
CA GLU A 429 2.21 -12.15 8.82
C GLU A 429 2.68 -11.02 7.91
N GLY A 430 3.20 -9.93 8.48
CA GLY A 430 3.84 -8.87 7.69
C GLY A 430 5.02 -9.39 6.87
N ILE A 431 5.86 -10.25 7.45
CA ILE A 431 6.97 -10.90 6.74
C ILE A 431 6.45 -11.79 5.62
N ARG A 432 5.41 -12.60 5.86
CA ARG A 432 4.79 -13.47 4.82
C ARG A 432 4.24 -12.67 3.65
N LEU A 433 3.49 -11.61 3.93
CA LEU A 433 2.92 -10.75 2.88
C LEU A 433 4.01 -10.16 1.99
N MET A 434 5.09 -9.64 2.60
CA MET A 434 6.25 -9.11 1.88
C MET A 434 6.96 -10.20 1.08
N SER A 435 7.15 -11.41 1.63
CA SER A 435 7.73 -12.54 0.90
C SER A 435 6.92 -12.91 -0.34
N VAL A 436 5.59 -12.85 -0.28
CA VAL A 436 4.70 -13.14 -1.42
C VAL A 436 4.79 -12.07 -2.49
N GLN A 437 4.84 -10.79 -2.11
CA GLN A 437 5.07 -9.68 -3.06
C GLN A 437 6.36 -9.85 -3.89
N ARG A 438 7.33 -10.62 -3.38
CA ARG A 438 8.60 -10.92 -4.03
C ARG A 438 8.70 -12.35 -4.58
N GLY A 439 7.68 -13.18 -4.40
CA GLY A 439 7.65 -14.56 -4.87
C GLY A 439 8.64 -15.49 -4.17
N VAL A 440 9.03 -15.17 -2.92
CA VAL A 440 10.02 -15.96 -2.17
C VAL A 440 9.39 -16.72 -1.00
N ASP A 441 10.02 -17.84 -0.62
CA ASP A 441 9.61 -18.64 0.53
C ASP A 441 10.46 -18.26 1.76
N PRO A 442 9.88 -17.66 2.82
CA PRO A 442 10.64 -17.18 3.98
C PRO A 442 11.40 -18.30 4.70
N ARG A 443 10.99 -19.57 4.56
CA ARG A 443 11.64 -20.74 5.18
C ARG A 443 13.06 -20.99 4.70
N ARG A 444 13.40 -20.47 3.51
CA ARG A 444 14.75 -20.58 2.93
C ARG A 444 15.73 -19.57 3.52
N PHE A 445 15.22 -18.55 4.23
CA PHE A 445 16.00 -17.43 4.70
C PHE A 445 16.49 -17.66 6.13
N THR A 446 17.59 -17.01 6.46
CA THR A 446 18.02 -16.78 7.84
C THR A 446 17.42 -15.47 8.32
N MET A 447 16.86 -15.40 9.53
CA MET A 447 16.39 -14.11 10.06
C MET A 447 17.53 -13.38 10.76
N LEU A 448 17.80 -12.13 10.41
CA LEU A 448 18.75 -11.28 11.13
C LEU A 448 17.98 -10.24 11.92
N ALA A 449 17.97 -10.42 13.24
CA ALA A 449 17.20 -9.62 14.18
C ALA A 449 18.08 -8.54 14.82
N PHE A 450 17.64 -7.28 14.74
CA PHE A 450 18.34 -6.13 15.29
C PHE A 450 17.36 -5.08 15.83
N GLY A 451 17.88 -4.01 16.44
CA GLY A 451 17.07 -3.12 17.27
C GLY A 451 16.90 -3.62 18.71
N GLY A 452 16.52 -2.72 19.60
CA GLY A 452 16.53 -2.96 21.05
C GLY A 452 15.49 -3.97 21.54
N ALA A 453 14.37 -4.13 20.81
CA ALA A 453 13.25 -4.98 21.22
C ALA A 453 13.19 -6.32 20.46
N ALA A 454 13.95 -6.51 19.38
CA ALA A 454 13.84 -7.68 18.51
C ALA A 454 14.23 -8.99 19.20
N GLY A 455 15.25 -8.96 20.06
CA GLY A 455 15.78 -10.17 20.73
C GLY A 455 14.74 -10.94 21.56
N LEU A 456 13.69 -10.27 22.04
CA LEU A 456 12.60 -10.89 22.80
C LEU A 456 11.53 -11.53 21.91
N GLN A 457 11.42 -11.12 20.65
CA GLN A 457 10.40 -11.64 19.71
C GLN A 457 10.99 -12.56 18.65
N ALA A 458 12.30 -12.47 18.37
CA ALA A 458 12.93 -13.12 17.23
C ALA A 458 12.72 -14.65 17.20
N GLY A 459 12.88 -15.37 18.31
CA GLY A 459 12.62 -16.81 18.36
C GLY A 459 11.17 -17.17 18.00
N LYS A 460 10.20 -16.43 18.55
CA LYS A 460 8.77 -16.63 18.29
C LYS A 460 8.40 -16.35 16.83
N VAL A 461 8.86 -15.23 16.28
CA VAL A 461 8.62 -14.86 14.88
C VAL A 461 9.22 -15.90 13.93
N ALA A 462 10.49 -16.30 14.16
CA ALA A 462 11.16 -17.31 13.35
C ALA A 462 10.41 -18.65 13.37
N ARG A 463 9.94 -19.09 14.54
CA ARG A 463 9.16 -20.34 14.66
C ARG A 463 7.86 -20.28 13.86
N GLN A 464 7.14 -19.16 13.92
CA GLN A 464 5.91 -18.97 13.12
C GLN A 464 6.18 -18.94 11.61
N LEU A 465 7.36 -18.49 11.19
CA LEU A 465 7.81 -18.51 9.80
C LEU A 465 8.43 -19.83 9.37
N GLN A 466 8.64 -20.79 10.29
CA GLN A 466 9.43 -22.00 10.08
C GLN A 466 10.88 -21.72 9.62
N VAL A 467 11.48 -20.67 10.20
CA VAL A 467 12.89 -20.31 10.01
C VAL A 467 13.72 -20.92 11.14
N GLU A 468 14.69 -21.77 10.78
CA GLU A 468 15.51 -22.51 11.76
C GLU A 468 16.62 -21.66 12.39
N LYS A 469 17.06 -20.61 11.69
CA LYS A 469 18.26 -19.85 12.03
C LYS A 469 17.95 -18.37 12.20
N VAL A 470 18.27 -17.83 13.37
CA VAL A 470 18.22 -16.41 13.69
C VAL A 470 19.63 -15.92 14.04
N ILE A 471 20.01 -14.76 13.52
CA ILE A 471 21.29 -14.11 13.82
C ILE A 471 21.00 -12.77 14.50
N ILE A 472 21.66 -12.52 15.63
CA ILE A 472 21.58 -11.24 16.35
C ILE A 472 23.01 -10.70 16.44
N PRO A 473 23.40 -9.72 15.59
CA PRO A 473 24.76 -9.19 15.58
C PRO A 473 25.15 -8.56 16.92
N ALA A 474 26.44 -8.56 17.27
CA ALA A 474 26.94 -7.81 18.44
C ALA A 474 26.58 -6.31 18.37
N ALA A 475 26.54 -5.77 17.15
CA ALA A 475 26.15 -4.39 16.85
C ALA A 475 24.63 -4.18 16.73
N ALA A 476 23.78 -5.14 17.10
CA ALA A 476 22.33 -5.11 16.83
C ALA A 476 21.63 -3.78 17.21
N ALA A 477 22.03 -3.14 18.31
CA ALA A 477 21.42 -1.88 18.76
C ALA A 477 21.89 -0.62 18.01
N VAL A 478 22.95 -0.73 17.20
CA VAL A 478 23.54 0.36 16.40
C VAL A 478 23.81 -0.10 14.96
N LEU A 479 23.09 -1.14 14.50
CA LEU A 479 23.37 -1.81 13.24
C LEU A 479 23.23 -0.86 12.05
N SER A 480 22.34 0.13 12.13
CA SER A 480 22.19 1.16 11.10
C SER A 480 23.47 1.96 10.87
N ALA A 481 24.08 2.47 11.94
CA ALA A 481 25.37 3.16 11.88
C ALA A 481 26.52 2.21 11.51
N HIS A 482 26.42 0.92 11.86
CA HIS A 482 27.43 -0.08 11.48
C HIS A 482 27.36 -0.41 9.98
N GLY A 483 26.15 -0.55 9.44
CA GLY A 483 25.92 -0.83 8.03
C GLY A 483 26.46 0.25 7.12
N MET A 484 26.45 1.51 7.57
CA MET A 484 27.12 2.63 6.89
C MET A 484 28.59 2.34 6.59
N LEU A 485 29.32 1.60 7.43
CA LEU A 485 30.73 1.25 7.17
C LEU A 485 30.92 0.27 6.01
N SER A 486 29.85 -0.36 5.54
CA SER A 486 29.87 -1.41 4.53
C SER A 486 29.18 -1.01 3.22
N THR A 487 28.79 0.27 3.09
CA THR A 487 28.12 0.81 1.90
C THR A 487 29.11 1.22 0.83
N ASP A 488 28.69 1.11 -0.42
CA ASP A 488 29.44 1.55 -1.59
C ASP A 488 28.82 2.83 -2.21
N LEU A 489 29.59 3.56 -3.01
CA LEU A 489 29.03 4.64 -3.82
C LEU A 489 28.11 4.01 -4.87
N LYS A 490 26.84 4.40 -4.92
CA LYS A 490 25.84 3.75 -5.78
C LYS A 490 25.00 4.78 -6.53
N TYR A 491 24.96 4.65 -7.85
CA TYR A 491 24.10 5.43 -8.72
C TYR A 491 23.16 4.54 -9.52
N ASP A 492 21.86 4.66 -9.23
CA ASP A 492 20.81 4.02 -10.01
C ASP A 492 20.30 4.97 -11.10
N TYR A 493 20.32 4.47 -12.34
CA TYR A 493 19.77 5.12 -13.52
C TYR A 493 18.63 4.30 -14.08
N SER A 494 17.61 4.98 -14.59
CA SER A 494 16.49 4.40 -15.28
C SER A 494 16.12 5.25 -16.48
N ARG A 495 15.78 4.62 -17.61
CA ARG A 495 15.23 5.30 -18.79
C ARG A 495 14.10 4.47 -19.37
N SER A 496 12.90 5.03 -19.45
CA SER A 496 11.76 4.35 -20.06
C SER A 496 11.91 4.29 -21.58
N TYR A 497 11.74 3.10 -22.15
CA TYR A 497 11.70 2.84 -23.59
C TYR A 497 10.58 1.83 -23.90
N PRO A 498 9.30 2.20 -23.77
CA PRO A 498 8.18 1.29 -23.99
C PRO A 498 8.18 0.74 -25.42
N ALA A 499 8.45 -0.56 -25.58
CA ALA A 499 8.52 -1.20 -26.89
C ALA A 499 8.19 -2.69 -26.83
N ALA A 500 7.63 -3.23 -27.91
CA ALA A 500 7.51 -4.68 -28.10
C ALA A 500 8.90 -5.31 -28.16
N LEU A 501 9.11 -6.43 -27.47
CA LEU A 501 10.38 -7.16 -27.53
C LEU A 501 10.65 -7.69 -28.95
N VAL A 502 9.58 -8.13 -29.63
CA VAL A 502 9.64 -8.54 -31.04
C VAL A 502 9.77 -7.29 -31.92
N GLY A 503 10.86 -7.21 -32.71
CA GLY A 503 11.10 -6.09 -33.61
C GLY A 503 11.66 -4.83 -32.93
N ILE A 504 12.12 -4.94 -31.69
CA ILE A 504 12.73 -3.83 -30.94
C ILE A 504 13.96 -3.26 -31.66
N ASP A 505 14.14 -1.93 -31.62
CA ASP A 505 15.37 -1.28 -32.08
C ASP A 505 16.50 -1.50 -31.07
N LEU A 506 17.27 -2.57 -31.29
CA LEU A 506 18.40 -2.95 -30.46
C LEU A 506 19.53 -1.90 -30.44
N ASP A 507 19.70 -1.10 -31.49
CA ASP A 507 20.74 -0.06 -31.52
C ASP A 507 20.38 1.09 -30.58
N SER A 508 19.10 1.45 -30.52
CA SER A 508 18.60 2.42 -29.55
C SER A 508 18.73 1.91 -28.12
N VAL A 509 18.36 0.64 -27.85
CA VAL A 509 18.56 0.01 -26.53
C VAL A 509 20.03 0.05 -26.10
N LYS A 510 20.95 -0.35 -26.99
CA LYS A 510 22.41 -0.32 -26.72
C LYS A 510 22.91 1.09 -26.40
N LYS A 511 22.46 2.11 -27.13
CA LYS A 511 22.82 3.51 -26.87
C LYS A 511 22.32 3.98 -25.52
N ILE A 512 21.08 3.67 -25.15
CA ILE A 512 20.50 4.06 -23.86
C ILE A 512 21.30 3.44 -22.71
N VAL A 513 21.57 2.14 -22.78
CA VAL A 513 22.38 1.43 -21.78
C VAL A 513 23.78 2.04 -21.68
N ALA A 514 24.50 2.16 -22.81
CA ALA A 514 25.86 2.71 -22.83
C ALA A 514 25.94 4.15 -22.27
N ASN A 515 24.91 4.97 -22.51
CA ASN A 515 24.84 6.32 -21.95
C ASN A 515 24.71 6.30 -20.41
N MET A 516 23.83 5.47 -19.85
CA MET A 516 23.68 5.35 -18.40
C MET A 516 24.96 4.82 -17.73
N GLU A 517 25.61 3.83 -18.34
CA GLU A 517 26.90 3.30 -17.88
C GLU A 517 27.99 4.37 -17.88
N THR A 518 28.07 5.15 -18.96
CA THR A 518 29.06 6.22 -19.11
C THR A 518 28.83 7.35 -18.12
N GLU A 519 27.57 7.74 -17.89
CA GLU A 519 27.17 8.75 -16.92
C GLU A 519 27.63 8.37 -15.50
N GLY A 520 27.30 7.15 -15.05
CA GLY A 520 27.72 6.65 -13.74
C GLY A 520 29.22 6.49 -13.60
N ARG A 521 29.89 5.93 -14.62
CA ARG A 521 31.36 5.74 -14.62
C ARG A 521 32.10 7.07 -14.49
N ASN A 522 31.75 8.06 -15.32
CA ASN A 522 32.38 9.37 -15.28
C ASN A 522 32.22 10.05 -13.91
N LYS A 523 31.07 9.86 -13.27
CA LYS A 523 30.79 10.41 -11.95
C LYS A 523 31.67 9.80 -10.86
N LEU A 524 31.79 8.47 -10.84
CA LEU A 524 32.66 7.76 -9.88
C LEU A 524 34.14 8.08 -10.09
N LEU A 525 34.60 8.13 -11.35
CA LEU A 525 35.97 8.55 -11.67
C LEU A 525 36.25 9.98 -11.19
N GLY A 526 35.30 10.91 -11.37
CA GLY A 526 35.40 12.28 -10.86
C GLY A 526 35.45 12.37 -9.33
N GLN A 527 34.96 11.34 -8.64
CA GLN A 527 34.99 11.20 -7.18
C GLN A 527 36.24 10.43 -6.69
N GLY A 528 37.17 10.10 -7.57
CA GLY A 528 38.44 9.46 -7.21
C GLY A 528 38.36 7.94 -7.08
N VAL A 529 37.25 7.30 -7.45
CA VAL A 529 37.13 5.83 -7.49
C VAL A 529 37.97 5.29 -8.65
N PRO A 530 38.89 4.33 -8.43
CA PRO A 530 39.63 3.69 -9.50
C PRO A 530 38.71 2.91 -10.45
N GLU A 531 39.01 2.90 -11.75
CA GLU A 531 38.23 2.15 -12.76
C GLU A 531 38.09 0.65 -12.41
N ALA A 532 39.12 0.07 -11.77
CA ALA A 532 39.12 -1.34 -11.37
C ALA A 532 38.10 -1.66 -10.27
N ASP A 533 37.63 -0.65 -9.55
CA ASP A 533 36.68 -0.76 -8.43
C ASP A 533 35.26 -0.32 -8.83
N ILE A 534 35.02 -0.08 -10.13
CA ILE A 534 33.70 0.26 -10.68
C ILE A 534 33.03 -1.00 -11.22
N GLU A 535 31.85 -1.33 -10.68
CA GLU A 535 30.98 -2.40 -11.14
C GLU A 535 29.70 -1.83 -11.74
N ILE A 536 29.19 -2.49 -12.78
CA ILE A 536 27.97 -2.09 -13.48
C ILE A 536 27.07 -3.31 -13.64
N SER A 537 25.81 -3.17 -13.25
CA SER A 537 24.75 -4.15 -13.54
C SER A 537 23.61 -3.49 -14.31
N VAL A 538 23.02 -4.24 -15.25
CA VAL A 538 21.97 -3.74 -16.14
C VAL A 538 20.79 -4.72 -16.14
N SER A 539 19.58 -4.18 -16.03
CA SER A 539 18.33 -4.95 -16.06
C SER A 539 17.23 -4.19 -16.81
N ALA A 540 16.15 -4.89 -17.13
CA ALA A 540 14.97 -4.30 -17.77
C ALA A 540 13.71 -4.68 -17.02
N ASP A 541 12.83 -3.70 -16.86
CA ASP A 541 11.47 -3.91 -16.45
C ASP A 541 10.65 -4.32 -17.66
N MET A 542 10.05 -5.50 -17.59
CA MET A 542 9.31 -6.14 -18.67
C MET A 542 7.96 -6.61 -18.20
N ARG A 543 6.98 -6.68 -19.10
CA ARG A 543 5.64 -7.18 -18.80
C ARG A 543 4.96 -7.76 -20.03
N TYR A 544 3.83 -8.40 -19.85
CA TYR A 544 2.94 -8.68 -20.98
C TYR A 544 2.24 -7.39 -21.43
N LEU A 545 1.93 -7.27 -22.74
CA LEU A 545 1.41 -6.07 -23.42
C LEU A 545 0.40 -5.26 -22.61
N ASP A 546 -0.62 -5.92 -22.07
CA ASP A 546 -1.73 -5.24 -21.41
C ASP A 546 -1.59 -5.10 -19.89
N GLN A 547 -0.59 -5.73 -19.27
CA GLN A 547 -0.29 -5.55 -17.85
C GLN A 547 0.24 -4.13 -17.57
N ILE A 548 0.27 -3.73 -16.29
CA ILE A 548 0.88 -2.44 -15.88
C ILE A 548 1.93 -2.57 -14.77
N TYR A 549 2.04 -3.75 -14.17
CA TYR A 549 3.11 -4.08 -13.24
C TYR A 549 4.21 -4.80 -14.01
N ASP A 550 5.43 -4.38 -13.74
CA ASP A 550 6.59 -4.83 -14.47
C ASP A 550 7.38 -5.84 -13.62
N VAL A 551 8.02 -6.78 -14.30
CA VAL A 551 8.95 -7.75 -13.73
C VAL A 551 10.35 -7.31 -14.12
N ASN A 552 11.23 -7.10 -13.15
CA ASN A 552 12.63 -6.81 -13.42
C ASN A 552 13.36 -8.09 -13.85
N VAL A 553 14.02 -8.03 -15.00
CA VAL A 553 14.70 -9.16 -15.65
C VAL A 553 16.14 -8.76 -15.97
N PRO A 554 17.15 -9.56 -15.60
CA PRO A 554 18.53 -9.33 -16.01
C PRO A 554 18.67 -9.25 -17.54
N LEU A 555 19.44 -8.27 -18.04
CA LEU A 555 19.74 -8.19 -19.47
C LEU A 555 20.70 -9.31 -19.88
N PRO A 556 20.42 -10.02 -20.99
CA PRO A 556 21.43 -10.85 -21.62
C PRO A 556 22.52 -9.98 -22.28
N ASP A 557 23.65 -10.61 -22.66
CA ASP A 557 24.76 -9.90 -23.32
C ASP A 557 24.31 -9.28 -24.66
N LEU A 558 24.26 -7.94 -24.71
CA LEU A 558 23.82 -7.16 -25.87
C LEU A 558 24.73 -7.32 -27.10
N HIS A 559 25.92 -7.91 -26.96
CA HIS A 559 26.84 -8.17 -28.08
C HIS A 559 26.58 -9.50 -28.80
N GLN A 560 25.67 -10.33 -28.27
CA GLN A 560 25.22 -11.55 -28.95
C GLN A 560 24.51 -11.23 -30.28
N ASP A 561 24.29 -12.27 -31.09
CA ASP A 561 23.45 -12.13 -32.27
C ASP A 561 22.00 -11.78 -31.87
N PRO A 562 21.28 -10.96 -32.68
CA PRO A 562 19.94 -10.48 -32.30
C PRO A 562 18.91 -11.57 -32.01
N GLU A 563 18.95 -12.70 -32.70
CA GLU A 563 17.93 -13.75 -32.57
C GLU A 563 18.11 -14.53 -31.26
N THR A 564 19.35 -14.90 -30.94
CA THR A 564 19.71 -15.52 -29.66
C THR A 564 19.43 -14.59 -28.49
N LEU A 565 19.82 -13.31 -28.61
CA LEU A 565 19.60 -12.29 -27.59
C LEU A 565 18.12 -12.17 -27.22
N LEU A 566 17.25 -11.96 -28.21
CA LEU A 566 15.81 -11.78 -27.99
C LEU A 566 15.15 -13.05 -27.42
N SER A 567 15.57 -14.23 -27.90
CA SER A 567 15.07 -15.51 -27.41
C SER A 567 15.45 -15.75 -25.95
N GLN A 568 16.70 -15.46 -25.59
CA GLN A 568 17.19 -15.56 -24.21
C GLN A 568 16.46 -14.56 -23.31
N TRP A 569 16.25 -13.33 -23.78
CA TRP A 569 15.55 -12.30 -23.03
C TRP A 569 14.10 -12.68 -22.71
N ALA A 570 13.37 -13.22 -23.70
CA ALA A 570 12.02 -13.73 -23.50
C ALA A 570 11.97 -14.91 -22.52
N ALA A 571 12.94 -15.84 -22.60
CA ALA A 571 13.04 -16.96 -21.69
C ALA A 571 13.29 -16.52 -20.24
N ASN A 572 14.21 -15.56 -20.03
CA ASN A 572 14.48 -14.98 -18.72
C ASN A 572 13.21 -14.34 -18.12
N PHE A 573 12.45 -13.59 -18.94
CA PHE A 573 11.18 -13.00 -18.50
C PHE A 573 10.16 -14.07 -18.09
N HIS A 574 9.91 -15.08 -18.93
CA HIS A 574 8.94 -16.14 -18.60
C HIS A 574 9.33 -16.94 -17.37
N GLN A 575 10.63 -17.20 -17.17
CA GLN A 575 11.10 -17.84 -15.96
C GLN A 575 10.81 -16.98 -14.73
N ARG A 576 11.21 -15.71 -14.75
CA ARG A 576 10.98 -14.79 -13.63
C ARG A 576 9.48 -14.61 -13.33
N TYR A 577 8.66 -14.55 -14.37
CA TYR A 577 7.21 -14.45 -14.23
C TYR A 577 6.61 -15.72 -13.56
N ARG A 578 7.09 -16.92 -13.91
CA ARG A 578 6.68 -18.18 -13.24
C ARG A 578 7.14 -18.25 -11.79
N GLU A 579 8.34 -17.79 -11.49
CA GLU A 579 8.87 -17.73 -10.11
C GLU A 579 7.96 -16.85 -9.22
N LEU A 580 7.50 -15.71 -9.76
CA LEU A 580 6.65 -14.77 -9.01
C LEU A 580 5.18 -15.24 -8.90
N TYR A 581 4.61 -15.81 -9.96
CA TYR A 581 3.15 -16.01 -10.06
C TYR A 581 2.70 -17.46 -10.29
N SER A 582 3.62 -18.42 -10.34
CA SER A 582 3.38 -19.87 -10.56
C SER A 582 2.83 -20.27 -11.95
N TYR A 583 2.66 -19.32 -12.88
CA TYR A 583 2.31 -19.59 -14.28
C TYR A 583 3.00 -18.59 -15.20
N SER A 584 2.91 -18.78 -16.53
CA SER A 584 3.33 -17.79 -17.53
C SER A 584 2.37 -17.83 -18.71
N GLN A 585 2.25 -16.71 -19.43
CA GLN A 585 1.44 -16.60 -20.64
C GLN A 585 2.35 -16.58 -21.88
N SER A 586 2.85 -17.75 -22.31
CA SER A 586 3.81 -17.85 -23.42
C SER A 586 3.31 -17.29 -24.75
N GLU A 587 1.99 -17.25 -24.93
CA GLU A 587 1.35 -16.76 -26.15
C GLU A 587 1.24 -15.22 -26.20
N GLN A 588 1.49 -14.52 -25.08
CA GLN A 588 1.30 -13.08 -24.97
C GLN A 588 2.55 -12.29 -25.38
N GLU A 589 2.35 -11.15 -26.03
CA GLU A 589 3.43 -10.24 -26.42
C GLU A 589 4.14 -9.69 -25.17
N ILE A 590 5.47 -9.76 -25.17
CA ILE A 590 6.32 -9.20 -24.13
C ILE A 590 6.71 -7.77 -24.51
N ARG A 591 6.61 -6.85 -23.56
CA ARG A 591 7.05 -5.46 -23.70
C ARG A 591 8.16 -5.12 -22.72
N LEU A 592 9.16 -4.42 -23.24
CA LEU A 592 10.13 -3.68 -22.45
C LEU A 592 9.48 -2.35 -22.07
N VAL A 593 9.64 -1.94 -20.80
CA VAL A 593 9.10 -0.67 -20.29
C VAL A 593 10.24 0.28 -19.92
N THR A 594 11.17 -0.19 -19.09
CA THR A 594 12.26 0.64 -18.55
C THR A 594 13.57 -0.13 -18.53
N LEU A 595 14.64 0.49 -19.04
CA LEU A 595 16.01 0.01 -18.88
C LEU A 595 16.59 0.59 -17.59
N ARG A 596 17.32 -0.23 -16.83
CA ARG A 596 17.94 0.16 -15.57
C ARG A 596 19.43 -0.16 -15.60
N ALA A 597 20.24 0.74 -15.05
CA ALA A 597 21.65 0.52 -14.79
C ALA A 597 21.99 0.93 -13.36
N THR A 598 22.66 0.04 -12.64
CA THR A 598 23.24 0.34 -11.33
C THR A 598 24.74 0.43 -11.50
N VAL A 599 25.32 1.57 -11.15
CA VAL A 599 26.77 1.80 -11.24
C VAL A 599 27.30 1.96 -9.82
N VAL A 600 28.16 1.03 -9.41
CA VAL A 600 28.69 0.92 -8.04
C VAL A 600 30.19 1.19 -8.04
N GLY A 601 30.64 2.13 -7.21
CA GLY A 601 32.04 2.32 -6.89
C GLY A 601 32.33 1.67 -5.54
N ARG A 602 33.12 0.59 -5.54
CA ARG A 602 33.45 -0.15 -4.33
C ARG A 602 34.33 0.70 -3.42
N LEU A 603 33.89 0.87 -2.18
CA LEU A 603 34.67 1.53 -1.15
C LEU A 603 35.47 0.50 -0.34
N PRO A 604 36.61 0.87 0.28
CA PRO A 604 37.34 -0.02 1.16
C PRO A 604 36.45 -0.52 2.31
N LYS A 605 36.23 -1.83 2.37
CA LYS A 605 35.40 -2.46 3.41
C LYS A 605 36.23 -2.72 4.67
N PHE A 606 35.69 -2.32 5.82
CA PHE A 606 36.31 -2.56 7.13
C PHE A 606 35.63 -3.74 7.81
N ASP A 607 36.00 -4.96 7.39
CA ASP A 607 35.55 -6.17 8.06
C ASP A 607 36.30 -6.31 9.40
N PRO A 608 35.59 -6.49 10.53
CA PRO A 608 36.24 -6.67 11.83
C PRO A 608 37.02 -8.00 11.86
N PRO A 609 38.20 -8.05 12.51
CA PRO A 609 38.87 -9.33 12.72
C PRO A 609 38.02 -10.23 13.64
N PRO A 610 38.04 -11.56 13.44
CA PRO A 610 37.42 -12.49 14.37
C PRO A 610 37.98 -12.30 15.79
N LEU A 611 37.11 -12.40 16.78
CA LEU A 611 37.49 -12.39 18.19
C LEU A 611 38.26 -13.67 18.54
N ASP A 612 39.25 -13.56 19.43
CA ASP A 612 39.98 -14.72 19.95
C ASP A 612 39.00 -15.67 20.65
N SER A 613 38.98 -16.94 20.24
CA SER A 613 38.10 -17.96 20.82
C SER A 613 38.39 -18.26 22.30
N GLY A 614 39.57 -17.86 22.80
CA GLY A 614 40.02 -18.17 24.15
C GLY A 614 40.10 -19.69 24.43
N ASN A 615 40.79 -20.08 25.50
CA ASN A 615 40.53 -21.42 26.06
C ASN A 615 39.20 -21.33 26.78
N ALA A 616 38.18 -22.08 26.30
CA ALA A 616 36.82 -22.13 26.86
C ALA A 616 36.83 -22.03 28.39
N LYS A 617 36.61 -20.82 28.90
CA LYS A 617 36.36 -20.61 30.33
C LYS A 617 34.95 -21.14 30.59
N THR A 618 34.75 -21.73 31.76
CA THR A 618 33.42 -22.09 32.24
C THR A 618 32.50 -20.87 32.09
N LEU A 619 31.36 -21.03 31.40
CA LEU A 619 30.39 -19.95 31.19
C LEU A 619 30.03 -19.33 32.55
N LYS A 620 30.24 -18.03 32.70
CA LYS A 620 29.97 -17.33 33.95
C LYS A 620 28.53 -16.85 33.93
N GLU A 621 27.68 -17.48 34.73
CA GLU A 621 26.33 -16.97 35.00
C GLU A 621 26.43 -15.61 35.70
N LYS A 622 25.77 -14.58 35.14
CA LYS A 622 25.66 -13.25 35.74
C LYS A 622 24.67 -13.27 36.90
N ALA A 623 23.54 -13.93 36.70
CA ALA A 623 22.46 -14.08 37.66
C ALA A 623 21.54 -15.25 37.27
N ARG A 624 20.53 -15.52 38.11
CA ARG A 624 19.35 -16.30 37.72
C ARG A 624 18.13 -15.40 37.86
N ARG A 625 17.17 -15.53 36.93
CA ARG A 625 15.94 -14.75 36.89
C ARG A 625 14.74 -15.68 36.76
N SER A 626 13.70 -15.42 37.55
CA SER A 626 12.40 -16.06 37.37
C SER A 626 11.71 -15.49 36.13
N ILE A 627 11.40 -16.35 35.18
CA ILE A 627 10.68 -16.00 33.95
C ILE A 627 9.44 -16.88 33.80
N TYR A 628 8.43 -16.38 33.12
CA TYR A 628 7.19 -17.12 32.84
C TYR A 628 7.20 -17.64 31.40
N LEU A 629 7.08 -18.97 31.25
CA LEU A 629 6.99 -19.70 29.97
C LEU A 629 5.95 -20.82 30.11
N GLY A 630 4.65 -20.49 30.05
CA GLY A 630 3.58 -21.40 30.50
C GLY A 630 3.60 -21.77 32.00
N GLY A 631 4.60 -21.29 32.73
CA GLY A 631 4.86 -21.50 34.15
C GLY A 631 6.16 -20.82 34.58
N TRP A 632 6.31 -20.54 35.87
CA TRP A 632 7.52 -19.90 36.40
C TRP A 632 8.71 -20.85 36.38
N THR A 633 9.80 -20.43 35.73
CA THR A 633 11.06 -21.16 35.64
C THR A 633 12.23 -20.23 35.97
N GLU A 634 13.22 -20.74 36.71
CA GLU A 634 14.47 -20.03 36.98
C GLU A 634 15.44 -20.19 35.81
N ALA A 635 15.61 -19.15 35.00
CA ALA A 635 16.54 -19.13 33.87
C ALA A 635 17.89 -18.51 34.25
N PRO A 636 19.04 -19.10 33.83
CA PRO A 636 20.33 -18.43 33.93
C PRO A 636 20.35 -17.19 33.02
N VAL A 637 21.01 -16.14 33.51
CA VAL A 637 21.23 -14.89 32.79
C VAL A 637 22.72 -14.76 32.50
N TYR A 638 23.07 -14.50 31.24
CA TYR A 638 24.43 -14.28 30.78
C TYR A 638 24.59 -12.86 30.25
N GLU A 639 25.73 -12.25 30.54
CA GLU A 639 26.16 -11.00 29.89
C GLU A 639 26.74 -11.34 28.52
N ILE A 640 26.20 -10.79 27.43
CA ILE A 640 26.60 -11.15 26.06
C ILE A 640 28.11 -10.92 25.87
N GLY A 641 28.64 -9.79 26.36
CA GLY A 641 30.05 -9.44 26.22
C GLY A 641 31.04 -10.34 26.99
N ASP A 642 30.56 -11.14 27.96
CA ASP A 642 31.39 -12.08 28.73
C ASP A 642 31.50 -13.47 28.07
N LEU A 643 30.73 -13.72 27.00
CA LEU A 643 30.67 -15.02 26.32
C LEU A 643 31.73 -15.09 25.19
N PRO A 644 32.73 -15.99 25.27
CA PRO A 644 33.71 -16.14 24.19
C PRO A 644 33.10 -16.78 22.93
N PRO A 645 33.65 -16.53 21.73
CA PRO A 645 33.24 -17.21 20.49
C PRO A 645 33.22 -18.74 20.63
N GLY A 646 32.18 -19.37 20.09
CA GLY A 646 31.91 -20.80 20.20
C GLY A 646 31.19 -21.22 21.49
N SER A 647 30.88 -20.29 22.39
CA SER A 647 30.04 -20.57 23.57
C SER A 647 28.65 -21.03 23.15
N LEU A 648 28.21 -22.17 23.69
CA LEU A 648 26.88 -22.74 23.48
C LEU A 648 26.02 -22.53 24.75
N VAL A 649 24.86 -21.90 24.58
CA VAL A 649 23.85 -21.69 25.63
C VAL A 649 22.55 -22.36 25.19
N ASN A 650 22.05 -23.32 25.97
CA ASN A 650 20.76 -23.97 25.70
C ASN A 650 19.64 -23.28 26.48
N GLY A 651 18.46 -23.18 25.88
CA GLY A 651 17.27 -22.63 26.55
C GLY A 651 16.69 -23.57 27.62
N PRO A 652 15.90 -23.05 28.58
CA PRO A 652 15.55 -21.63 28.73
C PRO A 652 16.69 -20.80 29.34
N ALA A 653 17.05 -19.68 28.69
CA ALA A 653 18.10 -18.76 29.16
C ALA A 653 17.84 -17.32 28.69
N ILE A 654 18.42 -16.33 29.39
CA ILE A 654 18.44 -14.94 28.95
C ILE A 654 19.88 -14.51 28.66
N LEU A 655 20.09 -13.92 27.49
CA LEU A 655 21.32 -13.22 27.15
C LEU A 655 21.00 -11.72 27.15
N GLU A 656 21.68 -10.94 27.98
CA GLU A 656 21.44 -9.50 28.10
C GLU A 656 22.71 -8.69 27.81
N SER A 657 22.50 -7.47 27.33
CA SER A 657 23.49 -6.42 27.21
C SER A 657 22.86 -5.09 27.68
N ASP A 658 23.63 -4.01 27.62
CA ASP A 658 23.12 -2.67 27.94
C ASP A 658 21.99 -2.20 27.01
N PHE A 659 21.90 -2.76 25.79
CA PHE A 659 21.01 -2.25 24.74
C PHE A 659 19.97 -3.25 24.22
N THR A 660 20.10 -4.55 24.52
CA THR A 660 19.14 -5.57 24.08
C THR A 660 19.08 -6.76 25.04
N THR A 661 17.96 -7.48 25.01
CA THR A 661 17.75 -8.73 25.73
C THR A 661 17.26 -9.79 24.74
N VAL A 662 17.89 -10.96 24.76
CA VAL A 662 17.57 -12.10 23.92
C VAL A 662 17.05 -13.24 24.80
N LEU A 663 15.85 -13.72 24.47
CA LEU A 663 15.25 -14.88 25.12
C LEU A 663 15.58 -16.13 24.31
N ILE A 664 16.20 -17.13 24.96
CA ILE A 664 16.40 -18.46 24.37
C ILE A 664 15.32 -19.35 24.97
N GLU A 665 14.34 -19.75 24.17
CA GLU A 665 13.22 -20.55 24.63
C GLU A 665 13.61 -22.03 24.82
N PRO A 666 12.85 -22.82 25.60
CA PRO A 666 13.11 -24.25 25.75
C PRO A 666 13.21 -24.97 24.39
N GLY A 667 14.27 -25.77 24.22
CA GLY A 667 14.55 -26.48 22.97
C GLY A 667 15.41 -25.68 21.97
N ASP A 668 15.47 -24.35 22.09
CA ASP A 668 16.36 -23.53 21.29
C ASP A 668 17.79 -23.56 21.84
N SER A 669 18.76 -23.22 21.00
CA SER A 669 20.16 -23.08 21.40
C SER A 669 20.82 -21.87 20.74
N ALA A 670 21.65 -21.17 21.50
CA ALA A 670 22.42 -20.02 21.05
C ALA A 670 23.92 -20.35 21.02
N THR A 671 24.58 -20.01 19.92
CA THR A 671 26.04 -20.10 19.78
C THR A 671 26.61 -18.70 19.52
N ILE A 672 27.68 -18.32 20.22
CA ILE A 672 28.37 -17.06 19.91
C ILE A 672 29.26 -17.25 18.68
N ASP A 673 29.03 -16.43 17.66
CA ASP A 673 29.77 -16.47 16.40
C ASP A 673 31.20 -15.87 16.55
N PRO A 674 32.07 -16.00 15.54
CA PRO A 674 33.44 -15.47 15.59
C PRO A 674 33.55 -13.95 15.78
N TYR A 675 32.48 -13.19 15.58
CA TYR A 675 32.44 -11.73 15.67
C TYR A 675 31.66 -11.23 16.90
N GLY A 676 31.24 -12.15 17.77
CA GLY A 676 30.55 -11.85 19.03
C GLY A 676 29.03 -11.72 18.89
N GLY A 677 28.46 -11.99 17.72
CA GLY A 677 27.01 -12.10 17.53
C GLY A 677 26.46 -13.43 18.04
N ILE A 678 25.14 -13.52 18.11
CA ILE A 678 24.42 -14.70 18.56
C ILE A 678 23.79 -15.39 17.36
N GLU A 679 24.18 -16.64 17.11
CA GLU A 679 23.47 -17.55 16.23
C GLU A 679 22.48 -18.37 17.07
N LEU A 680 21.19 -18.04 16.96
CA LEU A 680 20.10 -18.76 17.60
C LEU A 680 19.55 -19.81 16.62
N LYS A 681 19.67 -21.09 17.00
CA LYS A 681 19.00 -22.20 16.35
C LYS A 681 17.66 -22.44 17.03
N VAL A 682 16.59 -22.18 16.29
CA VAL A 682 15.20 -22.30 16.75
C VAL A 682 14.72 -23.74 16.55
N SER A 683 14.16 -24.35 17.58
CA SER A 683 13.49 -25.65 17.46
C SER A 683 12.17 -25.48 16.71
N LEU A 684 12.07 -26.14 15.55
CA LEU A 684 10.83 -26.22 14.76
C LEU A 684 9.94 -27.40 15.13
N GLU A 685 10.46 -28.37 15.90
CA GLU A 685 9.61 -29.39 16.49
C GLU A 685 8.64 -28.70 17.44
N ALA A 686 7.34 -28.98 17.29
CA ALA A 686 6.36 -28.58 18.28
C ALA A 686 6.87 -29.08 19.63
N THR A 687 7.26 -28.16 20.51
CA THR A 687 7.46 -28.51 21.92
C THR A 687 6.17 -29.22 22.30
N GLY A 688 6.25 -30.51 22.62
CA GLY A 688 5.12 -31.37 23.01
C GLY A 688 4.45 -30.95 24.32
N GLU A 689 4.57 -29.67 24.66
CA GLU A 689 3.96 -28.91 25.73
C GLU A 689 3.29 -27.64 25.18
N ALA A 690 2.87 -27.62 23.90
CA ALA A 690 1.53 -27.11 23.63
C ALA A 690 0.61 -28.02 24.44
N THR A 691 0.45 -27.65 25.72
CA THR A 691 -0.29 -28.41 26.70
C THR A 691 -1.56 -28.89 26.03
N ASP A 692 -1.87 -30.15 26.28
CA ASP A 692 -3.16 -30.67 26.72
C ASP A 692 -4.02 -29.67 27.54
N ARG A 693 -4.19 -28.42 27.07
CA ARG A 693 -5.44 -27.66 27.15
C ARG A 693 -6.44 -28.34 26.21
N ALA A 694 -6.54 -29.66 26.33
CA ALA A 694 -7.72 -30.39 26.00
C ALA A 694 -8.84 -29.75 26.82
N ALA A 695 -9.70 -29.03 26.11
CA ALA A 695 -11.12 -28.94 26.42
C ALA A 695 -11.45 -29.03 27.91
N THR A 696 -11.06 -28.04 28.71
CA THR A 696 -12.03 -27.61 29.71
C THR A 696 -13.21 -27.12 28.91
N ALA A 697 -14.35 -27.76 29.09
CA ALA A 697 -15.62 -27.41 28.45
C ALA A 697 -16.00 -25.96 28.80
N THR A 698 -15.39 -25.02 28.10
CA THR A 698 -15.81 -23.64 27.97
C THR A 698 -16.15 -23.48 26.49
N ASP A 699 -17.39 -23.10 26.19
CA ASP A 699 -17.93 -22.97 24.83
C ASP A 699 -17.18 -21.94 23.95
N ARG A 700 -16.15 -21.26 24.46
CA ARG A 700 -15.42 -20.20 23.76
C ARG A 700 -13.96 -20.57 23.48
N PRO A 701 -13.45 -20.32 22.25
CA PRO A 701 -12.04 -20.41 21.92
C PRO A 701 -11.15 -19.55 22.83
N ASP A 702 -9.91 -19.98 23.01
CA ASP A 702 -8.88 -19.20 23.68
C ASP A 702 -8.70 -17.82 22.99
N PRO A 703 -8.80 -16.67 23.71
CA PRO A 703 -8.77 -15.34 23.09
C PRO A 703 -7.48 -15.00 22.32
N VAL A 704 -6.34 -15.61 22.69
CA VAL A 704 -5.08 -15.42 21.98
C VAL A 704 -5.12 -16.17 20.65
N THR A 705 -5.54 -17.42 20.67
CA THR A 705 -5.76 -18.24 19.47
C THR A 705 -6.73 -17.56 18.52
N LEU A 706 -7.81 -16.96 19.04
CA LEU A 706 -8.78 -16.20 18.26
C LEU A 706 -8.14 -15.04 17.47
N ALA A 707 -7.37 -14.19 18.16
CA ALA A 707 -6.69 -13.05 17.53
C ALA A 707 -5.64 -13.49 16.50
N VAL A 708 -4.96 -14.61 16.74
CA VAL A 708 -4.00 -15.19 15.79
C VAL A 708 -4.73 -15.68 14.53
N VAL A 709 -5.81 -16.44 14.68
CA VAL A 709 -6.58 -16.97 13.54
C VAL A 709 -7.19 -15.84 12.70
N GLU A 710 -7.72 -14.79 13.33
CA GLU A 710 -8.28 -13.62 12.63
C GLU A 710 -7.23 -12.97 11.72
N HIS A 711 -6.07 -12.58 12.28
CA HIS A 711 -4.99 -11.98 11.50
C HIS A 711 -4.50 -12.89 10.36
N ARG A 712 -4.42 -14.22 10.59
CA ARG A 712 -4.03 -15.19 9.56
C ARG A 712 -5.02 -15.20 8.40
N LEU A 713 -6.33 -15.20 8.67
CA LEU A 713 -7.35 -15.24 7.62
C LEU A 713 -7.41 -13.93 6.83
N GLU A 714 -7.25 -12.78 7.49
CA GLU A 714 -7.14 -11.48 6.83
C GLU A 714 -5.91 -11.39 5.93
N SER A 715 -4.75 -11.83 6.43
CA SER A 715 -3.48 -11.91 5.70
C SER A 715 -3.61 -12.74 4.41
N ILE A 716 -4.27 -13.90 4.47
CA ILE A 716 -4.55 -14.73 3.29
C ILE A 716 -5.39 -13.97 2.26
N ALA A 717 -6.42 -13.25 2.70
CA ALA A 717 -7.28 -12.51 1.79
C ALA A 717 -6.58 -11.31 1.13
N LEU A 718 -5.62 -10.69 1.82
CA LEU A 718 -4.71 -9.68 1.25
C LEU A 718 -3.72 -10.30 0.26
N GLU A 719 -3.16 -11.47 0.55
CA GLU A 719 -2.29 -12.22 -0.37
C GLU A 719 -3.01 -12.49 -1.70
N MET A 720 -4.30 -12.87 -1.65
CA MET A 720 -5.14 -13.04 -2.83
C MET A 720 -5.28 -11.75 -3.66
N THR A 721 -5.36 -10.59 -3.00
CA THR A 721 -5.48 -9.27 -3.66
C THR A 721 -4.19 -8.92 -4.39
N GLU A 722 -3.05 -9.18 -3.77
CA GLU A 722 -1.74 -8.89 -4.35
C GLU A 722 -1.50 -9.67 -5.65
N VAL A 723 -1.87 -10.96 -5.66
CA VAL A 723 -1.79 -11.79 -6.86
C VAL A 723 -2.62 -11.21 -8.01
N MET A 724 -3.83 -10.71 -7.73
CA MET A 724 -4.68 -10.08 -8.73
C MET A 724 -4.05 -8.81 -9.32
N LEU A 725 -3.59 -7.89 -8.45
CA LEU A 725 -3.02 -6.61 -8.87
C LEU A 725 -1.87 -6.81 -9.85
N ARG A 726 -0.98 -7.75 -9.56
CA ARG A 726 0.25 -7.97 -10.32
C ARG A 726 0.07 -8.70 -11.65
N THR A 727 -1.03 -9.44 -11.80
CA THR A 727 -1.17 -10.38 -12.92
C THR A 727 -2.30 -10.04 -13.90
N ALA A 728 -3.26 -9.20 -13.49
CA ALA A 728 -4.38 -8.77 -14.33
C ALA A 728 -3.95 -7.93 -15.55
N MET A 729 -4.73 -8.01 -16.63
CA MET A 729 -4.42 -7.44 -17.94
C MET A 729 -5.37 -6.31 -18.36
N SER A 730 -6.67 -6.38 -18.07
CA SER A 730 -7.55 -5.29 -18.48
C SER A 730 -7.30 -4.00 -17.69
N GLN A 731 -7.52 -2.85 -18.33
CA GLN A 731 -7.46 -1.51 -17.71
C GLN A 731 -8.32 -1.44 -16.44
N ILE A 732 -9.46 -2.14 -16.42
CA ILE A 732 -10.38 -2.19 -15.28
C ILE A 732 -9.70 -2.80 -14.06
N LEU A 733 -9.08 -3.97 -14.21
CA LEU A 733 -8.51 -4.69 -13.08
C LEU A 733 -7.13 -4.17 -12.68
N ASN A 734 -6.24 -3.97 -13.64
CA ASN A 734 -4.85 -3.67 -13.33
C ASN A 734 -4.62 -2.20 -12.98
N SER A 735 -5.31 -1.29 -13.67
CA SER A 735 -5.17 0.14 -13.45
C SER A 735 -6.20 0.65 -12.46
N SER A 736 -7.44 0.15 -12.53
CA SER A 736 -8.56 0.72 -11.78
C SER A 736 -8.94 -0.09 -10.53
N ARG A 737 -8.40 -1.31 -10.33
CA ARG A 737 -8.58 -2.17 -9.13
C ARG A 737 -10.01 -2.66 -8.88
N ASP A 738 -10.79 -2.90 -9.94
CA ASP A 738 -12.20 -3.31 -9.83
C ASP A 738 -12.38 -4.83 -9.62
N PHE A 739 -11.98 -5.32 -8.46
CA PHE A 739 -12.18 -6.71 -8.03
C PHE A 739 -12.23 -6.84 -6.51
N SER A 740 -12.58 -8.01 -6.00
CA SER A 740 -12.58 -8.31 -4.56
C SER A 740 -12.30 -9.79 -4.30
N THR A 741 -11.63 -10.06 -3.19
CA THR A 741 -11.25 -11.41 -2.74
C THR A 741 -11.79 -11.68 -1.36
N CYS A 742 -12.22 -12.90 -1.09
CA CYS A 742 -12.66 -13.30 0.25
C CYS A 742 -12.50 -14.79 0.52
N ILE A 743 -12.62 -15.13 1.80
CA ILE A 743 -12.70 -16.49 2.32
C ILE A 743 -14.12 -16.68 2.86
N LEU A 744 -14.78 -17.76 2.45
CA LEU A 744 -16.05 -18.20 3.01
C LEU A 744 -15.86 -19.49 3.80
N ASP A 745 -16.68 -19.72 4.83
CA ASP A 745 -16.80 -21.04 5.47
C ASP A 745 -17.68 -22.01 4.64
N ALA A 746 -17.86 -23.23 5.14
CA ALA A 746 -18.68 -24.26 4.48
C ALA A 746 -20.16 -23.88 4.32
N ASP A 747 -20.68 -22.99 5.18
CA ASP A 747 -22.05 -22.46 5.12
C ASP A 747 -22.16 -21.23 4.20
N CYS A 748 -21.05 -20.86 3.55
CA CYS A 748 -20.89 -19.70 2.69
C CYS A 748 -20.99 -18.35 3.43
N GLN A 749 -20.69 -18.33 4.72
CA GLN A 749 -20.55 -17.10 5.50
C GLN A 749 -19.22 -16.43 5.18
N LEU A 750 -19.23 -15.11 4.99
CA LEU A 750 -18.02 -14.31 4.82
C LEU A 750 -17.18 -14.32 6.10
N VAL A 751 -15.96 -14.88 6.03
CA VAL A 751 -15.05 -14.97 7.17
C VAL A 751 -14.04 -13.83 7.17
N ALA A 752 -13.34 -13.66 6.05
CA ALA A 752 -12.31 -12.63 5.86
C ALA A 752 -12.30 -12.14 4.42
N GLN A 753 -11.81 -10.92 4.18
CA GLN A 753 -11.76 -10.30 2.87
C GLN A 753 -10.48 -9.53 2.65
N GLY A 754 -10.06 -9.42 1.39
CA GLY A 754 -8.96 -8.57 0.98
C GLY A 754 -9.41 -7.12 0.82
N GLU A 755 -8.55 -6.29 0.22
CA GLU A 755 -8.84 -4.88 -0.04
C GLU A 755 -9.80 -4.74 -1.25
N GLY A 756 -11.06 -5.12 -1.05
CA GLY A 756 -12.12 -5.12 -2.07
C GLY A 756 -12.94 -3.82 -2.15
N ILE A 757 -13.76 -3.69 -3.18
CA ILE A 757 -14.72 -2.59 -3.29
C ILE A 757 -16.00 -2.93 -2.53
N PRO A 758 -16.60 -2.01 -1.76
CA PRO A 758 -17.74 -2.31 -0.89
C PRO A 758 -18.93 -2.99 -1.57
N VAL A 759 -19.22 -2.64 -2.83
CA VAL A 759 -20.30 -3.26 -3.62
C VAL A 759 -20.16 -4.78 -3.81
N HIS A 760 -18.95 -5.36 -3.79
CA HIS A 760 -18.77 -6.80 -3.97
C HIS A 760 -18.98 -7.60 -2.69
N VAL A 761 -18.58 -7.04 -1.55
CA VAL A 761 -18.26 -7.79 -0.32
C VAL A 761 -19.38 -8.74 0.10
N SER A 762 -20.57 -8.22 0.37
CA SER A 762 -21.70 -9.01 0.84
C SER A 762 -22.50 -9.62 -0.32
N ALA A 763 -22.05 -9.47 -1.57
CA ALA A 763 -22.57 -10.25 -2.69
C ALA A 763 -21.83 -11.61 -2.85
N LEU A 764 -20.59 -11.72 -2.37
CA LEU A 764 -19.77 -12.95 -2.50
C LEU A 764 -20.36 -14.18 -1.78
N PRO A 765 -20.92 -14.07 -0.56
CA PRO A 765 -21.64 -15.17 0.10
C PRO A 765 -22.76 -15.78 -0.77
N VAL A 766 -23.48 -14.93 -1.51
CA VAL A 766 -24.60 -15.35 -2.38
C VAL A 766 -24.08 -16.18 -3.56
N ALA A 767 -22.90 -15.84 -4.09
CA ALA A 767 -22.24 -16.63 -5.14
C ALA A 767 -21.76 -18.00 -4.63
N GLY A 768 -21.16 -18.02 -3.43
CA GLY A 768 -20.77 -19.26 -2.75
C GLY A 768 -21.96 -20.20 -2.55
N ALA A 769 -23.05 -19.66 -2.00
CA ALA A 769 -24.28 -20.41 -1.78
C ALA A 769 -24.87 -20.96 -3.09
N ALA A 770 -24.86 -20.17 -4.18
CA ALA A 770 -25.32 -20.62 -5.48
C ALA A 770 -24.53 -21.83 -6.01
N VAL A 771 -23.19 -21.83 -5.87
CA VAL A 771 -22.34 -22.97 -6.26
C VAL A 771 -22.61 -24.18 -5.36
N ARG A 772 -22.66 -23.97 -4.03
CA ARG A 772 -22.96 -25.03 -3.06
C ARG A 772 -24.30 -25.70 -3.36
N ASP A 773 -25.35 -24.91 -3.55
CA ASP A 773 -26.71 -25.42 -3.74
C ASP A 773 -26.87 -26.13 -5.10
N TYR A 774 -26.14 -25.70 -6.13
CA TYR A 774 -26.18 -26.33 -7.45
C TYR A 774 -25.43 -27.67 -7.52
N PHE A 775 -24.21 -27.73 -6.95
CA PHE A 775 -23.38 -28.95 -7.03
C PHE A 775 -23.59 -29.90 -5.84
N GLY A 776 -23.93 -29.39 -4.66
CA GLY A 776 -24.10 -30.18 -3.44
C GLY A 776 -22.94 -31.17 -3.23
N ASP A 777 -23.27 -32.42 -2.96
CA ASP A 777 -22.32 -33.52 -2.72
C ASP A 777 -21.48 -33.92 -3.95
N SER A 778 -21.74 -33.36 -5.14
CA SER A 778 -20.95 -33.64 -6.35
C SER A 778 -19.63 -32.85 -6.42
N MET A 779 -19.45 -31.89 -5.51
CA MET A 779 -18.23 -31.12 -5.38
C MET A 779 -17.09 -32.01 -4.87
N ALA A 780 -15.92 -31.91 -5.50
CA ALA A 780 -14.75 -32.70 -5.15
C ALA A 780 -13.50 -31.82 -4.97
N GLU A 781 -12.54 -32.34 -4.22
CA GLU A 781 -11.21 -31.76 -4.13
C GLU A 781 -10.59 -31.62 -5.54
N GLY A 782 -9.94 -30.48 -5.78
CA GLY A 782 -9.40 -30.15 -7.10
C GLY A 782 -10.40 -29.43 -8.03
N ASP A 783 -11.69 -29.41 -7.75
CA ASP A 783 -12.66 -28.62 -8.53
C ASP A 783 -12.38 -27.11 -8.41
N LEU A 784 -12.78 -26.35 -9.43
CA LEU A 784 -12.78 -24.88 -9.45
C LEU A 784 -13.99 -24.41 -10.25
N PHE A 785 -14.75 -23.46 -9.72
CA PHE A 785 -16.03 -23.04 -10.29
C PHE A 785 -15.98 -21.62 -10.84
N ILE A 786 -16.84 -21.36 -11.82
CA ILE A 786 -17.06 -20.04 -12.43
C ILE A 786 -18.56 -19.74 -12.50
N LEU A 787 -18.95 -18.48 -12.25
CA LEU A 787 -20.29 -17.95 -12.51
C LEU A 787 -20.27 -16.43 -12.69
N ASN A 788 -21.28 -15.88 -13.36
CA ASN A 788 -21.63 -14.45 -13.36
C ASN A 788 -23.14 -14.19 -13.40
N ASP A 789 -23.96 -15.25 -13.44
CA ASP A 789 -25.41 -15.14 -13.60
C ASP A 789 -26.06 -14.37 -12.43
N PRO A 790 -26.63 -13.17 -12.66
CA PRO A 790 -27.19 -12.34 -11.60
C PRO A 790 -28.44 -12.93 -10.95
N TYR A 791 -29.12 -13.81 -11.68
CA TYR A 791 -30.26 -14.55 -11.16
C TYR A 791 -29.85 -15.81 -10.40
N PHE A 792 -28.55 -16.12 -10.37
CA PHE A 792 -27.99 -17.29 -9.73
C PHE A 792 -26.59 -17.02 -9.13
N GLY A 793 -26.52 -16.06 -8.20
CA GLY A 793 -25.32 -15.77 -7.40
C GLY A 793 -24.44 -14.59 -7.86
N GLY A 794 -24.59 -14.13 -9.09
CA GLY A 794 -23.90 -12.96 -9.64
C GLY A 794 -24.50 -11.62 -9.17
N SER A 795 -23.74 -10.52 -9.35
CA SER A 795 -24.26 -9.15 -9.22
C SER A 795 -24.75 -8.62 -10.57
N HIS A 796 -23.89 -8.71 -11.58
CA HIS A 796 -24.18 -8.43 -12.98
C HIS A 796 -23.27 -9.29 -13.89
N LEU A 797 -23.46 -9.27 -15.22
CA LEU A 797 -22.69 -10.15 -16.11
C LEU A 797 -21.19 -9.83 -16.22
N PRO A 798 -20.75 -8.57 -16.21
CA PRO A 798 -19.31 -8.29 -16.25
C PRO A 798 -18.52 -8.78 -15.03
N ASP A 799 -19.16 -8.95 -13.87
CA ASP A 799 -18.57 -9.53 -12.67
C ASP A 799 -18.48 -11.06 -12.75
N ILE A 800 -17.31 -11.56 -13.13
CA ILE A 800 -17.05 -12.99 -13.14
C ILE A 800 -16.49 -13.41 -11.78
N THR A 801 -17.13 -14.42 -11.19
CA THR A 801 -16.74 -14.97 -9.88
C THR A 801 -16.10 -16.34 -10.05
N ILE A 802 -14.90 -16.50 -9.48
CA ILE A 802 -14.16 -17.76 -9.39
C ILE A 802 -14.19 -18.25 -7.95
N ILE A 803 -14.51 -19.53 -7.76
CA ILE A 803 -14.67 -20.14 -6.43
C ILE A 803 -13.88 -21.45 -6.36
N LYS A 804 -13.00 -21.55 -5.36
CA LYS A 804 -12.20 -22.74 -5.06
C LYS A 804 -12.62 -23.33 -3.72
N PRO A 805 -13.27 -24.51 -3.68
CA PRO A 805 -13.50 -25.21 -2.42
C PRO A 805 -12.19 -25.73 -1.81
N VAL A 806 -12.11 -25.72 -0.49
CA VAL A 806 -10.98 -26.21 0.30
C VAL A 806 -11.46 -27.39 1.16
N PHE A 807 -10.89 -28.56 0.89
CA PHE A 807 -11.19 -29.79 1.60
C PHE A 807 -10.07 -30.12 2.59
N HIS A 808 -10.43 -30.75 3.71
CA HIS A 808 -9.49 -31.35 4.65
C HIS A 808 -10.08 -32.66 5.17
N GLU A 809 -9.29 -33.73 5.12
CA GLU A 809 -9.75 -35.09 5.44
C GLU A 809 -11.05 -35.49 4.70
N GLY A 810 -11.22 -35.03 3.46
CA GLY A 810 -12.40 -35.31 2.63
C GLY A 810 -13.66 -34.51 2.98
N LYS A 811 -13.58 -33.54 3.90
CA LYS A 811 -14.69 -32.63 4.24
C LYS A 811 -14.44 -31.24 3.68
N LEU A 812 -15.48 -30.62 3.13
CA LEU A 812 -15.46 -29.23 2.69
C LEU A 812 -15.56 -28.30 3.91
N LEU A 813 -14.58 -27.41 4.08
CA LEU A 813 -14.52 -26.52 5.25
C LEU A 813 -14.54 -25.04 4.88
N PHE A 814 -13.95 -24.67 3.74
CA PHE A 814 -13.84 -23.27 3.30
C PHE A 814 -13.94 -23.14 1.79
N TYR A 815 -14.12 -21.90 1.32
CA TYR A 815 -13.98 -21.51 -0.08
C TYR A 815 -13.06 -20.29 -0.20
N GLY A 816 -12.12 -20.31 -1.16
CA GLY A 816 -11.49 -19.10 -1.67
C GLY A 816 -12.33 -18.53 -2.81
N VAL A 817 -12.66 -17.23 -2.76
CA VAL A 817 -13.53 -16.58 -3.73
C VAL A 817 -12.88 -15.31 -4.27
N ASN A 818 -12.97 -15.12 -5.59
CA ASN A 818 -12.55 -13.90 -6.28
C ASN A 818 -13.65 -13.45 -7.24
N ARG A 819 -14.05 -12.19 -7.17
CA ARG A 819 -14.94 -11.55 -8.16
C ARG A 819 -14.21 -10.39 -8.80
N ALA A 820 -14.25 -10.30 -10.13
CA ALA A 820 -13.58 -9.26 -10.89
C ALA A 820 -14.46 -8.77 -12.03
N HIS A 821 -14.46 -7.45 -12.28
CA HIS A 821 -15.17 -6.86 -13.40
C HIS A 821 -14.35 -7.00 -14.69
N HIS A 822 -14.82 -7.85 -15.61
CA HIS A 822 -14.19 -8.05 -16.92
C HIS A 822 -14.58 -6.92 -17.89
N SER A 823 -13.62 -6.48 -18.71
CA SER A 823 -13.80 -5.35 -19.66
C SER A 823 -14.89 -5.58 -20.70
N ASP A 824 -15.04 -6.82 -21.16
CA ASP A 824 -16.05 -7.22 -22.15
C ASP A 824 -16.48 -8.66 -21.91
N VAL A 825 -17.80 -8.88 -21.94
CA VAL A 825 -18.44 -10.20 -21.79
C VAL A 825 -19.32 -10.54 -23.00
N GLY A 826 -19.06 -9.94 -24.17
CA GLY A 826 -19.80 -10.28 -25.40
C GLY A 826 -21.21 -9.73 -25.52
N GLY A 827 -21.55 -8.67 -24.79
CA GLY A 827 -22.88 -8.04 -24.86
C GLY A 827 -23.20 -7.40 -26.21
N GLY A 828 -24.42 -6.87 -26.36
CA GLY A 828 -24.88 -6.19 -27.58
C GLY A 828 -24.07 -4.95 -27.97
N THR A 829 -23.27 -4.40 -27.04
CA THR A 829 -22.33 -3.32 -27.29
C THR A 829 -21.02 -3.52 -26.50
N HIS A 830 -19.99 -2.72 -26.79
CA HIS A 830 -18.67 -2.80 -26.15
C HIS A 830 -18.66 -2.26 -24.72
N GLY A 831 -17.73 -2.78 -23.90
CA GLY A 831 -17.46 -2.25 -22.57
C GLY A 831 -18.48 -2.66 -21.49
N GLY A 832 -19.20 -3.76 -21.69
CA GLY A 832 -20.10 -4.39 -20.71
C GLY A 832 -21.47 -3.73 -20.54
N TYR A 833 -21.53 -2.40 -20.45
CA TYR A 833 -22.77 -1.66 -20.19
C TYR A 833 -23.52 -1.31 -21.48
N ASN A 834 -24.75 -1.83 -21.62
CA ASN A 834 -25.60 -1.64 -22.79
C ASN A 834 -26.88 -0.84 -22.45
N PRO A 835 -26.88 0.49 -22.64
CA PRO A 835 -28.07 1.32 -22.47
C PRO A 835 -29.32 0.92 -23.25
N ARG A 836 -29.17 0.16 -24.34
CA ARG A 836 -30.29 -0.32 -25.15
C ARG A 836 -30.81 -1.68 -24.71
N ALA A 837 -30.22 -2.30 -23.69
CA ALA A 837 -30.66 -3.59 -23.21
C ALA A 837 -32.05 -3.47 -22.57
N THR A 838 -32.97 -4.27 -23.09
CA THR A 838 -34.33 -4.54 -22.59
C THR A 838 -34.44 -5.91 -21.93
N GLU A 839 -33.44 -6.77 -22.12
CA GLU A 839 -33.35 -8.11 -21.55
C GLU A 839 -31.88 -8.50 -21.31
N ILE A 840 -31.63 -9.35 -20.31
CA ILE A 840 -30.28 -9.77 -19.90
C ILE A 840 -29.45 -10.41 -21.02
N PHE A 841 -30.09 -11.04 -22.00
CA PHE A 841 -29.38 -11.68 -23.13
C PHE A 841 -28.63 -10.67 -24.01
N GLN A 842 -28.99 -9.40 -23.94
CA GLN A 842 -28.33 -8.31 -24.66
C GLN A 842 -27.13 -7.72 -23.88
N GLU A 843 -26.91 -8.17 -22.64
CA GLU A 843 -25.85 -7.66 -21.77
C GLU A 843 -24.55 -8.46 -21.88
N GLY A 844 -24.61 -9.72 -22.29
CA GLY A 844 -23.44 -10.56 -22.52
C GLY A 844 -23.65 -12.03 -22.21
N ILE A 845 -22.55 -12.77 -22.16
CA ILE A 845 -22.54 -14.18 -21.80
C ILE A 845 -22.98 -14.36 -20.35
N ARG A 846 -24.02 -15.17 -20.17
CA ARG A 846 -24.55 -15.56 -18.87
C ARG A 846 -24.02 -16.94 -18.50
N ILE A 847 -23.23 -16.99 -17.45
CA ILE A 847 -22.49 -18.15 -16.95
C ILE A 847 -23.18 -18.58 -15.64
N PRO A 848 -24.02 -19.63 -15.68
CA PRO A 848 -24.48 -20.27 -14.45
C PRO A 848 -23.30 -20.96 -13.75
N PRO A 849 -23.46 -21.52 -12.55
CA PRO A 849 -22.40 -22.30 -11.91
C PRO A 849 -21.91 -23.45 -12.80
N LEU A 850 -20.65 -23.34 -13.21
CA LEU A 850 -19.96 -24.33 -14.04
C LEU A 850 -18.64 -24.72 -13.39
N LYS A 851 -18.20 -25.96 -13.65
CA LYS A 851 -16.82 -26.37 -13.36
C LYS A 851 -15.89 -25.81 -14.43
N LEU A 852 -14.92 -25.01 -14.00
CA LEU A 852 -13.78 -24.60 -14.80
C LEU A 852 -12.63 -25.60 -14.67
N TYR A 853 -12.50 -26.25 -13.52
CA TYR A 853 -11.64 -27.42 -13.30
C TYR A 853 -12.50 -28.55 -12.76
N ASP A 854 -12.29 -29.76 -13.26
CA ASP A 854 -12.91 -30.98 -12.75
C ASP A 854 -11.81 -31.86 -12.15
N ARG A 855 -11.78 -31.96 -10.81
CA ARG A 855 -10.78 -32.73 -10.04
C ARG A 855 -9.33 -32.40 -10.44
N GLY A 856 -9.02 -31.12 -10.56
CA GLY A 856 -7.69 -30.61 -10.89
C GLY A 856 -7.37 -30.56 -12.39
N VAL A 857 -8.27 -31.02 -13.26
CA VAL A 857 -8.10 -30.96 -14.71
C VAL A 857 -8.83 -29.73 -15.27
N PRO A 858 -8.15 -28.80 -15.97
CA PRO A 858 -8.80 -27.67 -16.63
C PRO A 858 -9.82 -28.13 -17.68
N ARG A 859 -10.94 -27.40 -17.78
CA ARG A 859 -11.98 -27.60 -18.80
C ARG A 859 -11.73 -26.70 -20.00
N ASP A 860 -10.84 -27.16 -20.89
CA ASP A 860 -10.47 -26.41 -22.11
C ASP A 860 -11.67 -26.09 -23.00
N ASP A 861 -12.67 -26.97 -23.04
CA ASP A 861 -13.92 -26.76 -23.77
C ASP A 861 -14.71 -25.56 -23.25
N VAL A 862 -14.76 -25.38 -21.92
CA VAL A 862 -15.39 -24.22 -21.27
C VAL A 862 -14.58 -22.95 -21.53
N LEU A 863 -13.26 -22.98 -21.34
CA LEU A 863 -12.38 -21.85 -21.58
C LEU A 863 -12.46 -21.35 -23.04
N GLN A 864 -12.45 -22.27 -24.00
CA GLN A 864 -12.61 -21.95 -25.42
C GLN A 864 -13.99 -21.37 -25.72
N MET A 865 -15.06 -21.93 -25.14
CA MET A 865 -16.41 -21.39 -25.29
C MET A 865 -16.51 -19.95 -24.77
N LEU A 866 -15.99 -19.68 -23.57
CA LEU A 866 -16.04 -18.34 -22.98
C LEU A 866 -15.25 -17.32 -23.81
N SER A 867 -14.00 -17.65 -24.13
CA SER A 867 -13.13 -16.76 -24.91
C SER A 867 -13.62 -16.49 -26.33
N ALA A 868 -14.28 -17.45 -26.99
CA ALA A 868 -14.86 -17.24 -28.31
C ALA A 868 -16.07 -16.27 -28.32
N ASN A 869 -16.67 -16.00 -27.16
CA ASN A 869 -17.85 -15.16 -27.01
C ASN A 869 -17.55 -13.73 -26.54
N VAL A 870 -16.28 -13.32 -26.47
CA VAL A 870 -15.88 -11.97 -26.06
C VAL A 870 -15.07 -11.26 -27.16
N ARG A 871 -15.05 -9.93 -27.13
CA ARG A 871 -14.35 -9.12 -28.15
C ARG A 871 -12.83 -9.11 -27.99
N GLN A 872 -12.33 -9.34 -26.76
CA GLN A 872 -10.91 -9.30 -26.41
C GLN A 872 -10.52 -10.59 -25.65
N PRO A 873 -10.41 -11.74 -26.33
CA PRO A 873 -10.18 -13.04 -25.69
C PRO A 873 -8.86 -13.12 -24.93
N GLU A 874 -7.82 -12.43 -25.40
CA GLU A 874 -6.50 -12.37 -24.76
C GLU A 874 -6.60 -11.75 -23.36
N ASN A 875 -7.23 -10.57 -23.24
CA ASN A 875 -7.46 -9.90 -21.95
C ASN A 875 -8.37 -10.71 -21.03
N PHE A 876 -9.45 -11.27 -21.59
CA PHE A 876 -10.40 -12.08 -20.83
C PHE A 876 -9.72 -13.30 -20.18
N LEU A 877 -8.92 -14.05 -20.95
CA LEU A 877 -8.20 -15.22 -20.44
C LEU A 877 -7.09 -14.80 -19.47
N GLY A 878 -6.40 -13.70 -19.73
CA GLY A 878 -5.40 -13.12 -18.83
C GLY A 878 -5.97 -12.77 -17.46
N ASP A 879 -7.11 -12.06 -17.44
CA ASP A 879 -7.82 -11.70 -16.22
C ASP A 879 -8.38 -12.94 -15.50
N LEU A 880 -8.91 -13.92 -16.24
CA LEU A 880 -9.38 -15.18 -15.67
C LEU A 880 -8.24 -15.97 -14.99
N ASN A 881 -7.05 -16.00 -15.61
CA ASN A 881 -5.87 -16.62 -15.02
C ASN A 881 -5.42 -15.92 -13.72
N ALA A 882 -5.51 -14.58 -13.67
CA ALA A 882 -5.25 -13.82 -12.45
C ALA A 882 -6.21 -14.25 -11.32
N GLN A 883 -7.50 -14.39 -11.62
CA GLN A 883 -8.51 -14.86 -10.65
C GLN A 883 -8.25 -16.28 -10.17
N ILE A 884 -7.83 -17.19 -11.07
CA ILE A 884 -7.45 -18.56 -10.72
C ILE A 884 -6.25 -18.55 -9.76
N GLY A 885 -5.19 -17.80 -10.09
CA GLY A 885 -4.01 -17.67 -9.21
C GLY A 885 -4.39 -17.17 -7.82
N SER A 886 -5.28 -16.18 -7.76
CA SER A 886 -5.81 -15.60 -6.52
C SER A 886 -6.54 -16.61 -5.63
N VAL A 887 -7.45 -17.45 -6.16
CA VAL A 887 -8.15 -18.44 -5.32
C VAL A 887 -7.30 -19.66 -4.97
N MET A 888 -6.31 -19.99 -5.80
CA MET A 888 -5.39 -21.10 -5.56
C MET A 888 -4.43 -20.81 -4.40
N ILE A 889 -3.97 -19.56 -4.27
CA ILE A 889 -3.12 -19.17 -3.12
C ILE A 889 -3.91 -19.25 -1.81
N ALA A 890 -5.18 -18.84 -1.80
CA ALA A 890 -6.06 -18.98 -0.64
C ALA A 890 -6.20 -20.43 -0.20
N ALA A 891 -6.50 -21.34 -1.14
CA ALA A 891 -6.67 -22.76 -0.85
C ALA A 891 -5.41 -23.38 -0.23
N LYS A 892 -4.23 -23.01 -0.73
CA LYS A 892 -2.94 -23.46 -0.17
C LYS A 892 -2.77 -22.98 1.28
N ARG A 893 -2.98 -21.69 1.55
CA ARG A 893 -2.77 -21.12 2.90
C ARG A 893 -3.77 -21.61 3.94
N ILE A 894 -5.03 -21.79 3.53
CA ILE A 894 -6.06 -22.34 4.42
C ILE A 894 -5.72 -23.80 4.77
N ALA A 895 -5.23 -24.59 3.81
CA ALA A 895 -4.76 -25.95 4.09
C ALA A 895 -3.59 -25.96 5.11
N GLU A 896 -2.61 -25.07 4.96
CA GLU A 896 -1.51 -24.91 5.94
C GLU A 896 -2.03 -24.54 7.35
N LEU A 897 -3.08 -23.71 7.43
CA LEU A 897 -3.71 -23.35 8.71
C LEU A 897 -4.45 -24.53 9.34
N LEU A 898 -5.16 -25.32 8.54
CA LEU A 898 -5.86 -26.54 8.95
C LEU A 898 -4.88 -27.60 9.48
N ASP A 899 -3.75 -27.79 8.81
CA ASP A 899 -2.69 -28.71 9.26
C ASP A 899 -2.07 -28.28 10.59
N SER A 900 -2.07 -26.97 10.89
CA SER A 900 -1.45 -26.41 12.10
C SER A 900 -2.37 -26.45 13.32
N TYR A 901 -3.66 -26.10 13.17
CA TYR A 901 -4.61 -25.96 14.28
C TYR A 901 -5.63 -27.10 14.38
N GLY A 902 -5.77 -27.90 13.32
CA GLY A 902 -6.86 -28.86 13.16
C GLY A 902 -8.20 -28.19 12.84
N ALA A 903 -9.08 -28.93 12.18
CA ALA A 903 -10.37 -28.39 11.71
C ALA A 903 -11.29 -27.92 12.84
N GLY A 904 -11.40 -28.66 13.94
CA GLY A 904 -12.32 -28.34 15.05
C GLY A 904 -12.03 -27.00 15.72
N PRO A 905 -10.81 -26.79 16.27
CA PRO A 905 -10.43 -25.51 16.88
C PRO A 905 -10.51 -24.33 15.92
N LEU A 906 -10.10 -24.52 14.65
CA LEU A 906 -10.14 -23.46 13.65
C LEU A 906 -11.58 -23.01 13.35
N LEU A 907 -12.50 -23.95 13.15
CA LEU A 907 -13.92 -23.62 12.92
C LEU A 907 -14.57 -22.95 14.13
N ALA A 908 -14.22 -23.37 15.35
CA ALA A 908 -14.69 -22.71 16.56
C ALA A 908 -14.17 -21.27 16.67
N ALA A 909 -12.91 -21.02 16.31
CA ALA A 909 -12.35 -19.68 16.24
C ALA A 909 -13.06 -18.82 15.18
N VAL A 910 -13.33 -19.36 14.00
CA VAL A 910 -14.10 -18.66 12.95
C VAL A 910 -15.49 -18.26 13.45
N GLU A 911 -16.24 -19.17 14.06
CA GLU A 911 -17.57 -18.84 14.60
C GLU A 911 -17.49 -17.76 15.69
N GLU A 912 -16.48 -17.80 16.56
CA GLU A 912 -16.30 -16.76 17.57
C GLU A 912 -15.88 -15.41 16.97
N ILE A 913 -15.10 -15.35 15.88
CA ILE A 913 -14.79 -14.11 15.15
C ILE A 913 -16.10 -13.48 14.63
N LEU A 914 -16.96 -14.29 14.01
CA LEU A 914 -18.26 -13.83 13.51
C LEU A 914 -19.17 -13.39 14.67
N ALA A 915 -19.25 -14.16 15.74
CA ALA A 915 -20.03 -13.81 16.93
C ALA A 915 -19.50 -12.56 17.63
N ALA A 916 -18.19 -12.36 17.70
CA ALA A 916 -17.56 -11.15 18.25
C ALA A 916 -17.91 -9.92 17.42
N THR A 917 -17.90 -10.05 16.10
CA THR A 917 -18.31 -8.98 15.20
C THR A 917 -19.80 -8.68 15.36
N GLU A 918 -20.65 -9.71 15.42
CA GLU A 918 -22.08 -9.56 15.69
C GLU A 918 -22.36 -8.79 16.99
N ARG A 919 -21.66 -9.13 18.08
CA ARG A 919 -21.79 -8.41 19.36
C ARG A 919 -21.46 -6.92 19.23
N GLN A 920 -20.40 -6.57 18.50
CA GLN A 920 -20.03 -5.17 18.25
C GLN A 920 -21.10 -4.45 17.44
N VAL A 921 -21.66 -5.12 16.44
CA VAL A 921 -22.70 -4.54 15.59
C VAL A 921 -23.98 -4.30 16.38
N ARG A 922 -24.42 -5.31 17.14
CA ARG A 922 -25.55 -5.20 18.08
C ARG A 922 -25.35 -4.07 19.09
N GLN A 923 -24.14 -3.94 19.63
CA GLN A 923 -23.82 -2.88 20.57
C GLN A 923 -24.01 -1.50 19.95
N PHE A 924 -23.42 -1.19 18.79
CA PHE A 924 -23.58 0.15 18.22
C PHE A 924 -25.01 0.40 17.73
N ILE A 925 -25.73 -0.62 17.23
CA ILE A 925 -27.15 -0.48 16.89
C ILE A 925 -27.96 -0.11 18.14
N SER A 926 -27.66 -0.71 19.30
CA SER A 926 -28.37 -0.42 20.56
C SER A 926 -28.17 0.99 21.10
N GLU A 927 -27.13 1.69 20.62
CA GLU A 927 -26.88 3.09 20.93
C GLU A 927 -27.72 4.03 20.05
N TRP A 928 -28.31 3.53 18.97
CA TRP A 928 -29.14 4.29 18.06
C TRP A 928 -30.60 4.32 18.55
N PRO A 929 -31.35 5.41 18.32
CA PRO A 929 -32.72 5.47 18.82
C PRO A 929 -33.63 4.49 18.08
N ASP A 930 -34.33 3.64 18.85
CA ASP A 930 -35.43 2.81 18.34
C ASP A 930 -36.42 3.66 17.54
N GLY A 931 -36.87 3.12 16.40
CA GLY A 931 -37.79 3.86 15.54
C GLY A 931 -37.93 3.27 14.15
N VAL A 932 -38.82 3.88 13.38
CA VAL A 932 -39.01 3.61 11.95
C VAL A 932 -38.66 4.89 11.19
N TYR A 933 -37.70 4.77 10.30
CA TYR A 933 -37.14 5.87 9.55
C TYR A 933 -37.33 5.64 8.06
N HIS A 934 -37.56 6.71 7.30
CA HIS A 934 -37.85 6.64 5.88
C HIS A 934 -36.89 7.54 5.10
N GLY A 935 -36.39 7.03 3.98
CA GLY A 935 -35.57 7.79 3.05
C GLY A 935 -35.84 7.39 1.61
N GLU A 936 -35.61 8.34 0.71
CA GLU A 936 -35.84 8.19 -0.73
C GLU A 936 -34.66 8.79 -1.52
N SER A 937 -34.20 8.05 -2.52
CA SER A 937 -33.35 8.59 -3.59
C SER A 937 -33.95 8.25 -4.96
N LEU A 938 -33.57 9.00 -5.99
CA LEU A 938 -34.16 8.95 -7.32
C LEU A 938 -33.10 8.64 -8.36
N VAL A 939 -33.29 7.62 -9.19
CA VAL A 939 -32.45 7.39 -10.40
C VAL A 939 -32.95 8.30 -11.53
N ASP A 940 -32.06 8.94 -12.32
CA ASP A 940 -32.47 9.90 -13.36
C ASP A 940 -33.45 9.28 -14.36
N ASP A 941 -33.07 8.13 -14.93
CA ASP A 941 -33.87 7.38 -15.90
C ASP A 941 -33.35 5.97 -16.18
N ASP A 942 -34.14 5.17 -16.90
CA ASP A 942 -33.75 3.81 -17.34
C ASP A 942 -33.22 3.75 -18.79
N GLY A 943 -33.00 4.89 -19.45
CA GLY A 943 -32.67 4.94 -20.89
C GLY A 943 -33.88 4.78 -21.82
N PHE A 944 -35.10 4.60 -21.28
CA PHE A 944 -36.36 4.49 -22.00
C PHE A 944 -37.37 5.52 -21.46
N ASP A 945 -38.59 5.08 -21.17
CA ASP A 945 -39.72 5.95 -20.81
C ASP A 945 -39.74 6.31 -19.31
N ASN A 946 -39.05 5.56 -18.45
CA ASN A 946 -39.09 5.80 -17.00
C ASN A 946 -38.08 6.88 -16.60
N LYS A 947 -38.55 7.90 -15.89
CA LYS A 947 -37.76 9.03 -15.37
C LYS A 947 -37.96 9.18 -13.87
N LEU A 948 -36.95 9.69 -13.15
CA LEU A 948 -36.97 9.96 -11.72
C LEU A 948 -37.49 8.78 -10.90
N ILE A 949 -36.83 7.63 -11.07
CA ILE A 949 -37.28 6.33 -10.58
C ILE A 949 -36.95 6.21 -9.09
N PRO A 950 -37.95 6.13 -8.19
CA PRO A 950 -37.67 6.14 -6.76
C PRO A 950 -37.15 4.81 -6.21
N ILE A 951 -36.14 4.89 -5.35
CA ILE A 951 -35.65 3.86 -4.44
C ILE A 951 -35.99 4.31 -3.02
N ARG A 952 -36.70 3.46 -2.28
CA ARG A 952 -37.20 3.80 -0.94
C ARG A 952 -36.71 2.80 0.07
N ALA A 953 -36.17 3.33 1.17
CA ALA A 953 -35.76 2.55 2.33
C ALA A 953 -36.59 2.92 3.54
N LYS A 954 -37.19 1.91 4.16
CA LYS A 954 -37.76 1.98 5.51
C LYS A 954 -36.82 1.22 6.44
N VAL A 955 -36.12 1.94 7.30
CA VAL A 955 -35.19 1.37 8.27
C VAL A 955 -35.86 1.31 9.64
N THR A 956 -36.01 0.12 10.20
CA THR A 956 -36.56 -0.09 11.54
C THR A 956 -35.44 -0.49 12.48
N ILE A 957 -35.22 0.28 13.54
CA ILE A 957 -34.29 -0.03 14.63
C ILE A 957 -35.12 -0.48 15.83
N ALA A 958 -34.79 -1.65 16.38
CA ALA A 958 -35.47 -2.21 17.55
C ALA A 958 -34.46 -2.93 18.46
N GLY A 959 -34.15 -2.31 19.61
CA GLY A 959 -33.15 -2.80 20.55
C GLY A 959 -31.77 -2.81 19.90
N ASP A 960 -31.23 -4.00 19.68
CA ASP A 960 -29.90 -4.22 19.13
C ASP A 960 -29.92 -4.78 17.68
N SER A 961 -31.06 -4.65 17.00
CA SER A 961 -31.30 -5.19 15.66
C SER A 961 -31.90 -4.16 14.71
N MET A 962 -31.75 -4.41 13.42
CA MET A 962 -32.23 -3.51 12.37
C MET A 962 -32.85 -4.28 11.20
N THR A 963 -33.95 -3.76 10.66
CA THR A 963 -34.55 -4.21 9.40
C THR A 963 -34.49 -3.10 8.37
N ILE A 964 -33.91 -3.37 7.20
CA ILE A 964 -33.89 -2.49 6.03
C ILE A 964 -34.89 -3.02 5.01
N ASP A 965 -36.04 -2.36 4.91
CA ASP A 965 -37.13 -2.74 4.02
C ASP A 965 -37.18 -1.86 2.78
N LEU A 966 -36.95 -2.46 1.61
CA LEU A 966 -36.94 -1.83 0.29
C LEU A 966 -38.22 -2.10 -0.51
N SER A 967 -39.26 -2.65 0.12
CA SER A 967 -40.50 -3.09 -0.55
C SER A 967 -41.31 -1.97 -1.21
N GLU A 968 -41.06 -0.71 -0.84
CA GLU A 968 -41.71 0.47 -1.42
C GLU A 968 -40.93 1.09 -2.60
N SER A 969 -39.83 0.45 -2.99
CA SER A 969 -39.07 0.83 -4.19
C SER A 969 -39.86 0.56 -5.47
N SER A 970 -39.46 1.20 -6.56
CA SER A 970 -40.15 1.06 -7.85
C SER A 970 -40.21 -0.38 -8.36
N PRO A 971 -41.26 -0.75 -9.13
CA PRO A 971 -41.24 -1.96 -9.93
C PRO A 971 -39.99 -2.03 -10.82
N GLN A 972 -39.55 -3.23 -11.18
CA GLN A 972 -38.48 -3.39 -12.15
C GLN A 972 -38.81 -2.66 -13.46
N VAL A 973 -37.80 -2.04 -14.07
CA VAL A 973 -37.92 -1.18 -15.25
C VAL A 973 -37.42 -1.89 -16.50
N THR A 974 -37.62 -1.27 -17.67
CA THR A 974 -37.21 -1.85 -18.95
C THR A 974 -35.71 -1.86 -19.13
N GLY A 975 -35.04 -0.77 -18.73
CA GLY A 975 -33.60 -0.63 -18.92
C GLY A 975 -32.72 -1.37 -17.92
N PHE A 976 -31.43 -1.41 -18.24
CA PHE A 976 -30.36 -2.17 -17.58
C PHE A 976 -29.95 -1.75 -16.15
N ILE A 977 -30.76 -0.94 -15.47
CA ILE A 977 -30.50 -0.41 -14.12
C ILE A 977 -31.19 -1.21 -13.00
N ASN A 978 -31.85 -2.32 -13.34
CA ASN A 978 -32.42 -3.22 -12.34
C ASN A 978 -31.33 -3.95 -11.56
N SER A 979 -31.55 -4.25 -10.29
CA SER A 979 -30.60 -4.91 -9.41
C SER A 979 -30.95 -6.37 -9.15
N ALA A 980 -29.92 -7.22 -9.08
CA ALA A 980 -30.03 -8.54 -8.50
C ALA A 980 -29.98 -8.47 -6.96
N TYR A 981 -30.56 -9.48 -6.29
CA TYR A 981 -30.56 -9.52 -4.83
C TYR A 981 -29.15 -9.48 -4.21
N ALA A 982 -28.17 -10.15 -4.84
CA ALA A 982 -26.79 -10.18 -4.33
C ALA A 982 -26.20 -8.77 -4.24
N ASN A 983 -26.40 -7.95 -5.28
CA ASN A 983 -25.98 -6.56 -5.30
C ASN A 983 -26.72 -5.76 -4.21
N THR A 984 -28.05 -5.84 -4.16
CA THR A 984 -28.87 -5.10 -3.18
C THR A 984 -28.51 -5.43 -1.73
N ARG A 985 -28.25 -6.70 -1.42
CA ARG A 985 -27.75 -7.13 -0.10
C ARG A 985 -26.47 -6.41 0.26
N SER A 986 -25.53 -6.36 -0.68
CA SER A 986 -24.21 -5.77 -0.49
C SER A 986 -24.28 -4.26 -0.22
N LEU A 987 -25.08 -3.51 -0.98
CA LEU A 987 -25.18 -2.06 -0.78
C LEU A 987 -25.92 -1.67 0.50
N ALA A 988 -26.95 -2.42 0.88
CA ALA A 988 -27.60 -2.19 2.15
C ALA A 988 -26.66 -2.45 3.34
N HIS A 989 -25.79 -3.47 3.24
CA HIS A 989 -24.73 -3.70 4.21
C HIS A 989 -23.69 -2.58 4.23
N ALA A 990 -23.16 -2.20 3.06
CA ALA A 990 -22.17 -1.14 2.93
C ALA A 990 -22.66 0.18 3.54
N ALA A 991 -23.94 0.54 3.32
CA ALA A 991 -24.55 1.72 3.91
C ALA A 991 -24.44 1.74 5.45
N ILE A 992 -24.65 0.60 6.11
CA ILE A 992 -24.50 0.52 7.57
C ILE A 992 -23.01 0.57 7.97
N MET A 993 -22.15 -0.12 7.24
CA MET A 993 -20.71 -0.17 7.54
C MET A 993 -20.01 1.19 7.35
N TYR A 994 -20.53 2.06 6.48
CA TYR A 994 -20.06 3.43 6.33
C TYR A 994 -20.35 4.34 7.53
N ILE A 995 -21.42 4.04 8.26
CA ILE A 995 -21.88 4.81 9.43
C ILE A 995 -21.26 4.24 10.72
N ALA A 996 -21.00 2.94 10.74
CA ALA A 996 -20.38 2.20 11.83
C ALA A 996 -18.97 2.71 12.20
N PRO A 997 -18.42 2.30 13.37
CA PRO A 997 -17.01 2.50 13.69
C PRO A 997 -16.09 1.93 12.59
N ALA A 998 -15.04 2.67 12.24
CA ALA A 998 -14.19 2.36 11.10
C ALA A 998 -13.44 1.03 11.25
N ASP A 999 -13.06 0.66 12.46
CA ASP A 999 -12.28 -0.53 12.80
C ASP A 999 -13.11 -1.82 12.96
N LEU A 1000 -14.43 -1.73 12.77
CA LEU A 1000 -15.34 -2.86 12.82
C LEU A 1000 -15.08 -3.84 11.66
N ALA A 1001 -14.99 -5.13 11.95
CA ALA A 1001 -14.73 -6.15 10.93
C ALA A 1001 -15.91 -6.29 9.95
N LYS A 1002 -15.62 -6.40 8.65
CA LYS A 1002 -16.64 -6.52 7.59
C LYS A 1002 -16.77 -7.99 7.16
N ASN A 1003 -17.24 -8.81 8.09
CA ASN A 1003 -17.51 -10.24 7.89
C ASN A 1003 -19.01 -10.53 8.08
N GLU A 1004 -19.44 -11.79 7.97
CA GLU A 1004 -20.86 -12.16 8.06
C GLU A 1004 -21.48 -11.84 9.44
N GLY A 1005 -20.67 -11.78 10.50
CA GLY A 1005 -21.10 -11.33 11.82
C GLY A 1005 -21.70 -9.92 11.79
N SER A 1006 -21.19 -9.05 10.92
CA SER A 1006 -21.73 -7.70 10.73
C SER A 1006 -23.09 -7.64 10.01
N MET A 1007 -23.54 -8.77 9.46
CA MET A 1007 -24.85 -8.91 8.81
C MET A 1007 -25.88 -9.62 9.68
N ARG A 1008 -25.46 -10.46 10.64
CA ARG A 1008 -26.38 -11.24 11.50
C ARG A 1008 -27.47 -10.41 12.22
N PRO A 1009 -27.24 -9.18 12.69
CA PRO A 1009 -28.28 -8.36 13.32
C PRO A 1009 -29.06 -7.46 12.33
N VAL A 1010 -28.78 -7.55 11.02
CA VAL A 1010 -29.38 -6.72 9.98
C VAL A 1010 -30.20 -7.58 9.01
N GLU A 1011 -31.52 -7.40 9.02
CA GLU A 1011 -32.42 -8.04 8.06
C GLU A 1011 -32.63 -7.13 6.83
N ILE A 1012 -32.52 -7.69 5.63
CA ILE A 1012 -32.77 -6.96 4.37
C ILE A 1012 -33.98 -7.55 3.67
N ILE A 1013 -35.00 -6.73 3.43
CA ILE A 1013 -36.22 -7.12 2.74
C ILE A 1013 -36.24 -6.44 1.37
N ALA A 1014 -36.08 -7.24 0.31
CA ALA A 1014 -36.14 -6.78 -1.08
C ALA A 1014 -36.99 -7.75 -1.91
N PRO A 1015 -38.33 -7.54 -2.01
CA PRO A 1015 -39.21 -8.43 -2.75
C PRO A 1015 -38.86 -8.55 -4.24
N LYS A 1016 -39.04 -9.74 -4.80
CA LYS A 1016 -38.85 -10.00 -6.23
C LYS A 1016 -39.82 -9.16 -7.08
N GLY A 1017 -39.36 -8.70 -8.24
CA GLY A 1017 -40.14 -7.90 -9.19
C GLY A 1017 -39.97 -6.39 -9.05
N LEU A 1018 -39.15 -5.95 -8.11
CA LEU A 1018 -38.78 -4.55 -7.92
C LEU A 1018 -37.45 -4.23 -8.62
N ILE A 1019 -37.18 -2.95 -8.84
CA ILE A 1019 -35.89 -2.48 -9.38
C ILE A 1019 -34.72 -2.90 -8.48
N VAL A 1020 -34.94 -3.08 -7.18
CA VAL A 1020 -33.93 -3.55 -6.21
C VAL A 1020 -33.82 -5.08 -6.13
N ASN A 1021 -34.68 -5.85 -6.80
CA ASN A 1021 -34.58 -7.30 -6.89
C ASN A 1021 -35.41 -7.82 -8.08
N ALA A 1022 -34.86 -7.72 -9.28
CA ALA A 1022 -35.60 -8.03 -10.50
C ALA A 1022 -35.86 -9.53 -10.70
N ASN A 1023 -36.90 -9.81 -11.50
CA ASN A 1023 -37.14 -11.10 -12.11
C ASN A 1023 -36.52 -11.18 -13.51
N PRO A 1024 -36.01 -12.36 -13.93
CA PRO A 1024 -35.62 -12.57 -15.32
C PRO A 1024 -36.83 -12.38 -16.25
N PRO A 1025 -36.61 -11.91 -17.50
CA PRO A 1025 -35.32 -11.69 -18.16
C PRO A 1025 -34.79 -10.25 -18.06
N ALA A 1026 -35.14 -9.48 -17.02
CA ALA A 1026 -34.75 -8.07 -16.95
C ALA A 1026 -33.21 -7.87 -17.06
N PRO A 1027 -32.76 -6.79 -17.71
CA PRO A 1027 -31.35 -6.43 -17.77
C PRO A 1027 -30.92 -5.79 -16.43
N VAL A 1028 -29.72 -6.13 -15.94
CA VAL A 1028 -29.22 -5.73 -14.61
C VAL A 1028 -27.79 -5.17 -14.60
N CYS A 1029 -27.21 -4.93 -15.77
CA CYS A 1029 -25.79 -4.65 -15.90
C CYS A 1029 -25.34 -3.38 -15.13
N MET A 1030 -26.13 -2.31 -15.10
CA MET A 1030 -25.74 -1.08 -14.38
C MET A 1030 -25.94 -1.15 -12.86
N SER A 1031 -26.51 -2.23 -12.33
CA SER A 1031 -26.95 -2.31 -10.92
C SER A 1031 -25.90 -2.01 -9.89
N THR A 1032 -24.64 -2.32 -10.18
CA THR A 1032 -23.49 -2.08 -9.30
C THR A 1032 -23.22 -0.59 -9.07
N ASN A 1033 -23.72 0.30 -9.94
CA ASN A 1033 -23.76 1.74 -9.77
C ASN A 1033 -25.18 2.26 -9.54
N HIS A 1034 -26.12 1.93 -10.44
CA HIS A 1034 -27.52 2.35 -10.37
C HIS A 1034 -28.43 1.13 -10.49
N CYS A 1035 -29.23 0.76 -9.49
CA CYS A 1035 -29.61 1.56 -8.30
C CYS A 1035 -28.75 1.41 -7.02
N ALA A 1036 -27.51 0.92 -7.11
CA ALA A 1036 -26.65 0.71 -5.94
C ALA A 1036 -26.43 1.97 -5.08
N GLU A 1037 -26.06 3.08 -5.71
CA GLU A 1037 -25.83 4.35 -5.04
C GLU A 1037 -27.13 4.86 -4.38
N GLU A 1038 -28.25 4.76 -5.07
CA GLU A 1038 -29.55 5.20 -4.57
C GLU A 1038 -30.06 4.36 -3.40
N ILE A 1039 -29.70 3.07 -3.31
CA ILE A 1039 -29.96 2.24 -2.13
C ILE A 1039 -29.21 2.81 -0.91
N VAL A 1040 -27.92 3.12 -1.06
CA VAL A 1040 -27.10 3.70 0.02
C VAL A 1040 -27.66 5.06 0.44
N GLU A 1041 -27.96 5.94 -0.52
CA GLU A 1041 -28.50 7.27 -0.25
C GLU A 1041 -29.88 7.23 0.43
N ALA A 1042 -30.76 6.31 0.03
CA ALA A 1042 -32.06 6.14 0.67
C ALA A 1042 -31.91 5.71 2.13
N ILE A 1043 -30.96 4.81 2.43
CA ILE A 1043 -30.64 4.39 3.80
C ILE A 1043 -30.02 5.54 4.60
N PHE A 1044 -29.09 6.30 4.02
CA PHE A 1044 -28.49 7.48 4.64
C PHE A 1044 -29.55 8.51 5.00
N LYS A 1045 -30.45 8.85 4.07
CA LYS A 1045 -31.55 9.78 4.32
C LYS A 1045 -32.49 9.28 5.42
N ALA A 1046 -32.82 7.98 5.44
CA ALA A 1046 -33.59 7.39 6.51
C ALA A 1046 -32.89 7.58 7.88
N LEU A 1047 -31.62 7.22 7.98
CA LEU A 1047 -30.85 7.26 9.22
C LEU A 1047 -30.37 8.66 9.63
N SER A 1048 -30.48 9.66 8.76
CA SER A 1048 -29.94 11.01 8.99
C SER A 1048 -30.43 11.62 10.31
N HIS A 1049 -31.69 11.46 10.67
CA HIS A 1049 -32.21 11.98 11.94
C HIS A 1049 -31.87 11.12 13.16
N ALA A 1050 -31.65 9.82 12.97
CA ALA A 1050 -31.28 8.90 14.04
C ALA A 1050 -29.82 9.11 14.48
N VAL A 1051 -28.92 9.26 13.51
CA VAL A 1051 -27.48 9.32 13.71
C VAL A 1051 -26.83 10.45 12.87
N PRO A 1052 -27.21 11.72 13.11
CA PRO A 1052 -26.84 12.83 12.24
C PRO A 1052 -25.32 13.02 12.07
N LYS A 1053 -24.53 12.71 13.11
CA LYS A 1053 -23.07 12.86 13.08
C LYS A 1053 -22.33 11.75 12.32
N ALA A 1054 -23.03 10.68 11.96
CA ALA A 1054 -22.42 9.52 11.32
C ALA A 1054 -22.80 9.38 9.84
N VAL A 1055 -23.90 10.01 9.42
CA VAL A 1055 -24.35 10.02 8.02
C VAL A 1055 -23.65 11.13 7.22
N ASN A 1056 -23.36 10.82 5.95
CA ASN A 1056 -22.79 11.75 4.99
C ASN A 1056 -23.88 12.36 4.07
N ALA A 1057 -23.59 13.51 3.49
CA ALA A 1057 -24.29 14.03 2.33
C ALA A 1057 -24.06 13.15 1.08
N GLY A 1058 -24.78 13.42 0.00
CA GLY A 1058 -24.70 12.65 -1.25
C GLY A 1058 -23.31 12.71 -1.89
N PHE A 1059 -22.87 11.58 -2.45
CA PHE A 1059 -21.65 11.50 -3.25
C PHE A 1059 -21.99 11.70 -4.73
N SER A 1060 -20.99 12.04 -5.53
CA SER A 1060 -21.09 12.02 -6.99
C SER A 1060 -21.67 10.71 -7.49
N ARG A 1061 -22.54 10.80 -8.50
CA ARG A 1061 -23.01 9.63 -9.25
C ARG A 1061 -22.00 9.15 -10.29
N ARG A 1062 -22.25 7.99 -10.90
CA ARG A 1062 -21.37 7.44 -11.94
C ARG A 1062 -21.35 8.29 -13.19
N LEU A 1063 -20.22 8.97 -13.42
CA LEU A 1063 -19.86 9.57 -14.71
C LEU A 1063 -19.06 8.58 -15.53
N ARG A 1064 -19.66 8.03 -16.59
CA ARG A 1064 -19.02 6.97 -17.39
C ARG A 1064 -19.39 7.00 -18.86
N TYR A 1065 -18.37 6.75 -19.66
CA TYR A 1065 -18.50 6.31 -21.05
C TYR A 1065 -17.38 5.34 -21.43
N ALA A 1066 -17.56 4.59 -22.51
CA ALA A 1066 -16.52 3.75 -23.09
C ALA A 1066 -16.44 3.96 -24.60
N ILE A 1067 -15.22 3.92 -25.13
CA ILE A 1067 -14.92 4.13 -26.55
C ILE A 1067 -14.30 2.85 -27.11
N THR A 1068 -14.74 2.44 -28.30
CA THR A 1068 -14.08 1.39 -29.09
C THR A 1068 -13.77 1.89 -30.48
N GLY A 1069 -12.63 1.47 -31.00
CA GLY A 1069 -12.14 1.83 -32.33
C GLY A 1069 -11.00 0.90 -32.75
N VAL A 1070 -10.28 1.30 -33.79
CA VAL A 1070 -9.03 0.67 -34.21
C VAL A 1070 -7.89 1.61 -33.86
N ASP A 1071 -6.91 1.12 -33.13
CA ASP A 1071 -5.69 1.89 -32.86
C ASP A 1071 -4.85 1.94 -34.15
N PRO A 1072 -4.59 3.13 -34.74
CA PRO A 1072 -3.84 3.24 -35.98
C PRO A 1072 -2.38 2.78 -35.87
N ARG A 1073 -1.81 2.77 -34.65
CA ARG A 1073 -0.42 2.37 -34.40
C ARG A 1073 -0.24 0.86 -34.45
N THR A 1074 -1.25 0.10 -34.04
CA THR A 1074 -1.18 -1.37 -33.94
C THR A 1074 -2.10 -2.10 -34.92
N GLY A 1075 -3.09 -1.41 -35.49
CA GLY A 1075 -4.17 -2.00 -36.29
C GLY A 1075 -5.14 -2.86 -35.49
N LYS A 1076 -5.00 -2.96 -34.16
CA LYS A 1076 -5.86 -3.76 -33.29
C LYS A 1076 -7.08 -2.97 -32.82
N ARG A 1077 -8.17 -3.68 -32.51
CA ARG A 1077 -9.33 -3.08 -31.86
C ARG A 1077 -9.04 -2.83 -30.38
N PHE A 1078 -9.49 -1.70 -29.86
CA PHE A 1078 -9.41 -1.39 -28.43
C PHE A 1078 -10.80 -1.19 -27.84
N ILE A 1079 -10.92 -1.38 -26.52
CA ILE A 1079 -12.04 -0.93 -25.70
C ILE A 1079 -11.41 -0.13 -24.55
N TRP A 1080 -11.77 1.13 -24.43
CA TRP A 1080 -11.29 2.02 -23.39
C TRP A 1080 -12.43 2.49 -22.51
N HIS A 1081 -12.20 2.50 -21.20
CA HIS A 1081 -13.19 2.89 -20.19
C HIS A 1081 -12.77 4.20 -19.51
N PHE A 1082 -13.74 5.10 -19.34
CA PHE A 1082 -13.50 6.39 -18.70
C PHE A 1082 -13.48 6.30 -17.17
N PHE A 1083 -12.29 6.54 -16.60
CA PHE A 1083 -12.04 6.61 -15.14
C PHE A 1083 -11.30 7.90 -14.71
N LEU A 1084 -11.19 8.87 -15.63
CA LEU A 1084 -10.69 10.22 -15.35
C LEU A 1084 -11.82 11.12 -14.82
N ALA A 1085 -11.50 12.34 -14.40
CA ALA A 1085 -12.44 13.33 -13.85
C ALA A 1085 -13.49 12.72 -12.92
N ARG A 1086 -13.05 11.90 -11.96
CA ARG A 1086 -13.91 11.32 -10.93
C ARG A 1086 -14.62 12.46 -10.17
N GLY A 1087 -15.86 12.21 -9.73
CA GLY A 1087 -16.63 13.23 -9.02
C GLY A 1087 -16.28 13.36 -7.53
N GLY A 1088 -16.90 14.32 -6.86
CA GLY A 1088 -16.65 14.62 -5.45
C GLY A 1088 -17.46 13.75 -4.48
N GLY A 1089 -16.89 13.47 -3.30
CA GLY A 1089 -17.57 12.79 -2.20
C GLY A 1089 -18.42 13.73 -1.35
N GLY A 1090 -19.43 13.19 -0.67
CA GLY A 1090 -20.32 13.96 0.19
C GLY A 1090 -19.66 14.41 1.49
N ALA A 1091 -19.95 15.63 1.92
CA ALA A 1091 -19.47 16.17 3.20
C ALA A 1091 -20.10 15.42 4.40
N SER A 1092 -19.47 15.53 5.56
CA SER A 1092 -19.97 14.95 6.81
C SER A 1092 -19.79 15.91 7.98
N TYR A 1093 -20.37 15.58 9.12
CA TYR A 1093 -20.18 16.37 10.34
C TYR A 1093 -18.70 16.43 10.71
N GLY A 1094 -18.10 17.63 10.66
CA GLY A 1094 -16.69 17.86 10.98
C GLY A 1094 -15.76 17.89 9.77
N TYR A 1095 -16.18 17.44 8.59
CA TYR A 1095 -15.27 17.20 7.47
C TYR A 1095 -15.86 17.59 6.11
N ASP A 1096 -15.08 18.33 5.33
CA ASP A 1096 -15.36 18.55 3.90
C ASP A 1096 -15.30 17.21 3.14
N GLY A 1097 -16.05 17.10 2.05
CA GLY A 1097 -16.05 15.93 1.18
C GLY A 1097 -14.76 15.81 0.36
N TRP A 1098 -14.39 14.59 -0.02
CA TRP A 1098 -13.19 14.31 -0.80
C TRP A 1098 -13.33 14.74 -2.26
N PRO A 1099 -12.43 15.59 -2.79
CA PRO A 1099 -12.35 15.83 -4.23
C PRO A 1099 -11.99 14.55 -4.99
N GLY A 1100 -12.59 14.30 -6.16
CA GLY A 1100 -12.17 13.24 -7.08
C GLY A 1100 -12.27 11.79 -6.58
N VAL A 1101 -12.96 11.51 -5.47
CA VAL A 1101 -13.08 10.15 -4.89
C VAL A 1101 -14.09 9.26 -5.66
N GLY A 1102 -15.00 9.89 -6.40
CA GLY A 1102 -16.08 9.26 -7.15
C GLY A 1102 -17.25 8.81 -6.29
N GLU A 1103 -17.84 7.66 -6.64
CA GLU A 1103 -19.16 7.25 -6.19
C GLU A 1103 -19.14 6.46 -4.86
N VAL A 1104 -20.24 6.49 -4.10
CA VAL A 1104 -20.31 5.91 -2.74
C VAL A 1104 -20.29 4.38 -2.71
N ASN A 1105 -20.73 3.70 -3.77
CA ASN A 1105 -20.68 2.23 -3.88
C ASN A 1105 -19.25 1.67 -3.91
N VAL A 1106 -18.26 2.49 -4.33
CA VAL A 1106 -16.83 2.13 -4.33
C VAL A 1106 -15.99 2.94 -3.34
N ALA A 1107 -16.45 4.13 -2.93
CA ALA A 1107 -15.90 4.96 -1.86
C ALA A 1107 -14.37 5.20 -1.92
N GLY A 1108 -13.85 5.44 -3.13
CA GLY A 1108 -12.41 5.64 -3.37
C GLY A 1108 -11.61 4.35 -3.57
N GLY A 1109 -12.29 3.23 -3.83
CA GLY A 1109 -11.66 1.95 -4.16
C GLY A 1109 -11.24 1.79 -5.63
N ILE A 1110 -11.61 2.73 -6.50
CA ILE A 1110 -11.26 2.71 -7.93
C ILE A 1110 -10.18 3.74 -8.22
N ARG A 1111 -9.08 3.28 -8.82
CA ARG A 1111 -7.93 4.12 -9.17
C ARG A 1111 -8.12 4.80 -10.53
N SER A 1112 -7.81 6.09 -10.62
CA SER A 1112 -7.74 6.83 -11.89
C SER A 1112 -6.47 6.46 -12.67
N PRO A 1113 -6.56 6.21 -13.99
CA PRO A 1113 -5.41 5.85 -14.81
C PRO A 1113 -4.50 7.05 -15.06
N SER A 1114 -3.22 6.77 -15.35
CA SER A 1114 -2.24 7.78 -15.77
C SER A 1114 -2.61 8.37 -17.15
N ILE A 1115 -2.45 9.69 -17.28
CA ILE A 1115 -2.63 10.44 -18.53
C ILE A 1115 -1.61 9.97 -19.57
N GLU A 1116 -0.33 9.86 -19.20
CA GLU A 1116 0.75 9.45 -20.11
C GLU A 1116 0.54 8.02 -20.62
N VAL A 1117 0.15 7.11 -19.73
CA VAL A 1117 -0.17 5.72 -20.11
C VAL A 1117 -1.41 5.67 -21.00
N THR A 1118 -2.39 6.55 -20.79
CA THR A 1118 -3.60 6.61 -21.62
C THR A 1118 -3.28 7.04 -23.05
N GLU A 1119 -2.51 8.11 -23.26
CA GLU A 1119 -2.12 8.55 -24.61
C GLU A 1119 -1.13 7.59 -25.27
N GLU A 1120 -0.27 6.91 -24.50
CA GLU A 1120 0.63 5.87 -25.04
C GLU A 1120 -0.15 4.63 -25.51
N ARG A 1121 -1.15 4.17 -24.76
CA ARG A 1121 -1.90 2.93 -25.07
C ARG A 1121 -3.07 3.10 -26.02
N PHE A 1122 -3.69 4.28 -26.06
CA PHE A 1122 -4.91 4.52 -26.84
C PHE A 1122 -4.77 5.75 -27.73
N PRO A 1123 -5.50 5.83 -28.86
CA PRO A 1123 -5.43 6.97 -29.78
C PRO A 1123 -6.23 8.16 -29.23
N PHE A 1124 -5.81 8.66 -28.07
CA PHE A 1124 -6.40 9.79 -27.38
C PHE A 1124 -5.34 10.83 -27.07
N PHE A 1125 -5.78 12.09 -27.07
CA PHE A 1125 -5.00 13.23 -26.61
C PHE A 1125 -5.81 13.99 -25.57
N ILE A 1126 -5.33 14.00 -24.34
CA ILE A 1126 -5.98 14.66 -23.23
C ILE A 1126 -5.46 16.10 -23.19
N ARG A 1127 -6.37 17.06 -23.33
CA ARG A 1127 -6.08 18.49 -23.33
C ARG A 1127 -6.06 19.08 -21.94
N ARG A 1128 -6.91 18.56 -21.05
CA ARG A 1128 -7.12 19.10 -19.71
C ARG A 1128 -7.63 18.01 -18.79
N HIS A 1129 -7.09 17.97 -17.58
CA HIS A 1129 -7.60 17.19 -16.46
C HIS A 1129 -7.39 17.97 -15.15
N GLU A 1130 -8.44 18.64 -14.67
CA GLU A 1130 -8.38 19.55 -13.52
C GLU A 1130 -9.59 19.43 -12.60
N MET A 1131 -9.52 19.97 -11.38
CA MET A 1131 -10.71 20.07 -10.54
C MET A 1131 -11.71 21.06 -11.12
N ARG A 1132 -13.00 20.86 -10.83
CA ARG A 1132 -14.10 21.74 -11.23
C ARG A 1132 -14.46 22.68 -10.08
N PRO A 1133 -14.07 23.97 -10.11
CA PRO A 1133 -14.46 24.93 -9.08
C PRO A 1133 -15.98 25.03 -8.94
N ASN A 1134 -16.45 25.40 -7.75
CA ASN A 1134 -17.87 25.57 -7.40
C ASN A 1134 -18.75 24.30 -7.57
N SER A 1135 -18.16 23.14 -7.82
CA SER A 1135 -18.93 21.90 -8.05
C SER A 1135 -19.43 21.24 -6.77
N GLY A 1136 -18.72 21.41 -5.65
CA GLY A 1136 -19.12 20.88 -4.35
C GLY A 1136 -20.22 21.72 -3.71
N GLY A 1137 -21.24 21.07 -3.16
CA GLY A 1137 -22.32 21.70 -2.44
C GLY A 1137 -21.83 22.47 -1.22
N LYS A 1138 -22.39 23.67 -0.99
CA LYS A 1138 -22.00 24.52 0.14
C LYS A 1138 -22.56 23.95 1.44
N GLY A 1139 -21.83 24.14 2.53
CA GLY A 1139 -22.30 23.82 3.87
C GLY A 1139 -21.33 24.38 4.90
N ALA A 1140 -21.62 24.14 6.19
CA ALA A 1140 -20.61 24.31 7.24
C ALA A 1140 -19.34 23.53 6.85
N TRP A 1141 -19.56 22.35 6.26
CA TRP A 1141 -18.58 21.59 5.50
C TRP A 1141 -19.02 21.44 4.04
N ARG A 1142 -18.10 21.71 3.11
CA ARG A 1142 -18.34 21.73 1.66
C ARG A 1142 -18.21 20.31 1.09
N GLY A 1143 -19.06 19.95 0.14
CA GLY A 1143 -18.91 18.71 -0.62
C GLY A 1143 -17.61 18.69 -1.44
N GLY A 1144 -17.08 17.51 -1.74
CA GLY A 1144 -15.87 17.36 -2.54
C GLY A 1144 -16.04 17.94 -3.94
N LEU A 1145 -14.96 18.44 -4.55
CA LEU A 1145 -15.01 18.94 -5.91
C LEU A 1145 -15.05 17.78 -6.92
N GLY A 1146 -15.81 17.96 -8.00
CA GLY A 1146 -15.70 17.16 -9.21
C GLY A 1146 -14.48 17.57 -10.04
N GLY A 1147 -14.39 17.01 -11.25
CA GLY A 1147 -13.30 17.22 -12.20
C GLY A 1147 -13.78 17.65 -13.58
N ILE A 1148 -12.82 18.09 -14.39
CA ILE A 1148 -12.95 18.49 -15.78
C ILE A 1148 -12.02 17.57 -16.58
N CYS A 1149 -12.51 16.97 -17.66
CA CYS A 1149 -11.68 16.27 -18.64
C CYS A 1149 -12.06 16.70 -20.06
N ASP A 1150 -11.07 17.11 -20.85
CA ASP A 1150 -11.21 17.40 -22.28
C ASP A 1150 -10.33 16.43 -23.06
N LEU A 1151 -10.94 15.46 -23.72
CA LEU A 1151 -10.26 14.39 -24.44
C LEU A 1151 -10.54 14.48 -25.93
N VAL A 1152 -9.50 14.41 -26.75
CA VAL A 1152 -9.58 14.37 -28.22
C VAL A 1152 -9.32 12.97 -28.72
N TYR A 1153 -10.13 12.48 -29.66
CA TYR A 1153 -9.88 11.22 -30.35
C TYR A 1153 -8.95 11.43 -31.56
N GLU A 1154 -7.81 10.74 -31.59
CA GLU A 1154 -6.76 10.85 -32.62
C GLU A 1154 -6.66 9.59 -33.52
N GLY A 1155 -7.72 8.79 -33.63
CA GLY A 1155 -7.75 7.66 -34.56
C GLY A 1155 -7.77 8.08 -36.04
N GLU A 1156 -7.59 7.13 -36.95
CA GLU A 1156 -7.68 7.38 -38.41
C GLU A 1156 -9.10 7.24 -38.98
N GLY A 1157 -9.97 6.49 -38.29
CA GLY A 1157 -11.35 6.25 -38.68
C GLY A 1157 -12.31 6.44 -37.50
N PRO A 1158 -13.64 6.46 -37.74
CA PRO A 1158 -14.63 6.69 -36.70
C PRO A 1158 -14.57 5.62 -35.60
N ALA A 1159 -14.67 6.06 -34.36
CA ALA A 1159 -14.89 5.24 -33.17
C ALA A 1159 -16.36 5.28 -32.74
N LEU A 1160 -16.72 4.41 -31.81
CA LEU A 1160 -18.03 4.35 -31.18
C LEU A 1160 -17.92 4.58 -29.68
N LEU A 1161 -18.77 5.47 -29.17
CA LEU A 1161 -18.90 5.79 -27.76
C LEU A 1161 -20.26 5.34 -27.22
N ASN A 1162 -20.25 4.79 -26.00
CA ASN A 1162 -21.46 4.55 -25.23
C ASN A 1162 -21.34 5.24 -23.86
N THR A 1163 -22.35 6.00 -23.46
CA THR A 1163 -22.49 6.51 -22.09
C THR A 1163 -23.29 5.52 -21.25
N ALA A 1164 -22.96 5.40 -19.97
CA ALA A 1164 -23.76 4.64 -19.02
C ALA A 1164 -23.53 5.22 -17.63
N GLY A 1165 -24.20 6.33 -17.34
CA GLY A 1165 -24.10 7.07 -16.09
C GLY A 1165 -25.46 7.58 -15.61
N ASP A 1166 -25.41 8.39 -14.57
CA ASP A 1166 -26.55 9.06 -13.94
C ASP A 1166 -26.05 10.34 -13.24
N GLY A 1167 -26.96 11.17 -12.70
CA GLY A 1167 -26.61 12.42 -12.01
C GLY A 1167 -26.46 13.64 -12.93
N ILE A 1168 -27.08 13.60 -14.10
CA ILE A 1168 -27.27 14.78 -14.96
C ILE A 1168 -28.54 15.55 -14.60
N VAL A 1169 -29.53 14.88 -13.99
CA VAL A 1169 -30.78 15.49 -13.52
C VAL A 1169 -30.79 15.61 -11.99
N VAL A 1170 -30.52 14.52 -11.28
CA VAL A 1170 -30.52 14.48 -9.81
C VAL A 1170 -29.09 14.65 -9.30
N PRO A 1171 -28.75 15.83 -8.73
CA PRO A 1171 -27.42 16.04 -8.19
C PRO A 1171 -27.23 15.31 -6.85
N PRO A 1172 -25.97 15.18 -6.39
CA PRO A 1172 -25.66 14.72 -5.04
C PRO A 1172 -26.27 15.65 -3.98
N PHE A 1173 -27.10 15.10 -3.09
CA PHE A 1173 -27.91 15.87 -2.16
C PHE A 1173 -27.10 16.49 -1.01
N GLY A 1174 -27.44 17.71 -0.62
CA GLY A 1174 -26.97 18.33 0.62
C GLY A 1174 -27.75 17.85 1.86
N LEU A 1175 -27.15 17.96 3.04
CA LEU A 1175 -27.75 17.48 4.29
C LEU A 1175 -27.70 18.54 5.40
N PHE A 1176 -28.78 18.64 6.19
CA PHE A 1176 -28.94 19.61 7.29
C PHE A 1176 -28.64 21.07 6.89
N ASP A 1177 -29.40 21.61 5.93
CA ASP A 1177 -29.21 22.95 5.33
C ASP A 1177 -27.98 23.08 4.41
N GLY A 1178 -27.20 22.02 4.22
CA GLY A 1178 -26.21 21.96 3.15
C GLY A 1178 -26.88 21.99 1.77
N GLU A 1179 -26.23 22.65 0.81
CA GLU A 1179 -26.66 22.73 -0.59
C GLU A 1179 -26.22 21.47 -1.37
N ASP A 1180 -26.96 21.14 -2.43
CA ASP A 1180 -26.61 20.06 -3.36
C ASP A 1180 -25.33 20.39 -4.14
N GLY A 1181 -24.62 19.36 -4.61
CA GLY A 1181 -23.54 19.52 -5.59
C GLY A 1181 -24.03 19.92 -6.97
N LEU A 1182 -23.12 20.33 -7.87
CA LEU A 1182 -23.47 20.51 -9.28
C LEU A 1182 -23.63 19.15 -9.97
N PRO A 1183 -24.57 19.01 -10.94
CA PRO A 1183 -24.72 17.77 -11.71
C PRO A 1183 -23.58 17.56 -12.72
N HIS A 1184 -23.52 16.33 -13.26
CA HIS A 1184 -22.64 15.97 -14.37
C HIS A 1184 -23.03 16.68 -15.67
N ASP A 1185 -22.08 16.80 -16.59
CA ASP A 1185 -22.28 17.28 -17.95
C ASP A 1185 -21.27 16.62 -18.91
N TYR A 1186 -21.75 15.92 -19.94
CA TYR A 1186 -20.91 15.28 -20.95
C TYR A 1186 -21.32 15.79 -22.33
N ARG A 1187 -20.33 16.20 -23.11
CA ARG A 1187 -20.55 16.82 -24.41
C ARG A 1187 -19.60 16.23 -25.42
N ILE A 1188 -20.06 16.09 -26.65
CA ILE A 1188 -19.20 15.89 -27.81
C ILE A 1188 -19.13 17.19 -28.60
N ILE A 1189 -17.93 17.63 -28.93
CA ILE A 1189 -17.69 18.79 -29.80
C ILE A 1189 -17.11 18.24 -31.09
N SER A 1190 -17.89 18.29 -32.17
CA SER A 1190 -17.50 17.81 -33.49
C SER A 1190 -17.54 18.95 -34.50
N ASN A 1191 -16.40 19.24 -35.14
CA ASN A 1191 -16.27 20.33 -36.11
C ASN A 1191 -16.79 21.69 -35.59
N GLY A 1192 -16.53 21.99 -34.31
CA GLY A 1192 -17.00 23.22 -33.65
C GLY A 1192 -18.49 23.24 -33.28
N THR A 1193 -19.22 22.15 -33.54
CA THR A 1193 -20.62 21.97 -33.09
C THR A 1193 -20.64 21.17 -31.80
N GLU A 1194 -21.22 21.74 -30.76
CA GLU A 1194 -21.37 21.10 -29.45
C GLU A 1194 -22.71 20.36 -29.34
N ARG A 1195 -22.67 19.14 -28.81
CA ARG A 1195 -23.84 18.32 -28.49
C ARG A 1195 -23.70 17.77 -27.08
N VAL A 1196 -24.69 18.04 -26.23
CA VAL A 1196 -24.84 17.37 -24.93
C VAL A 1196 -25.26 15.91 -25.17
N LEU A 1197 -24.53 14.98 -24.56
CA LEU A 1197 -24.82 13.55 -24.62
C LEU A 1197 -25.83 13.16 -23.53
N LEU A 1198 -26.64 12.13 -23.79
CA LEU A 1198 -27.49 11.55 -22.74
C LEU A 1198 -26.63 10.69 -21.80
N SER A 1199 -27.09 10.51 -20.56
CA SER A 1199 -26.40 9.66 -19.59
C SER A 1199 -26.43 8.16 -19.96
N LYS A 1200 -27.41 7.75 -20.77
CA LYS A 1200 -27.62 6.37 -21.25
C LYS A 1200 -27.81 6.37 -22.77
N GLU A 1201 -26.71 6.38 -23.53
CA GLU A 1201 -26.68 6.47 -24.99
C GLU A 1201 -25.68 5.47 -25.58
N THR A 1202 -26.01 4.85 -26.72
CA THR A 1202 -25.11 3.92 -27.43
C THR A 1202 -24.86 4.37 -28.86
N GLU A 1203 -23.78 3.85 -29.45
CA GLU A 1203 -23.46 4.03 -30.88
C GLU A 1203 -23.25 5.51 -31.25
N VAL A 1204 -22.79 6.32 -30.30
CA VAL A 1204 -22.38 7.71 -30.57
C VAL A 1204 -21.12 7.66 -31.42
N VAL A 1205 -21.20 8.16 -32.66
CA VAL A 1205 -20.05 8.21 -33.55
C VAL A 1205 -19.10 9.31 -33.07
N VAL A 1206 -17.84 8.93 -32.89
CA VAL A 1206 -16.73 9.85 -32.56
C VAL A 1206 -15.76 9.85 -33.73
N ASN A 1207 -15.64 10.99 -34.40
CA ASN A 1207 -14.74 11.16 -35.53
C ASN A 1207 -13.35 11.64 -35.06
N PRO A 1208 -12.29 11.36 -35.84
CA PRO A 1208 -10.98 11.95 -35.57
C PRO A 1208 -11.05 13.47 -35.39
N GLY A 1209 -10.45 13.97 -34.32
CA GLY A 1209 -10.48 15.39 -33.93
C GLY A 1209 -11.70 15.81 -33.12
N ASP A 1210 -12.69 14.95 -32.91
CA ASP A 1210 -13.81 15.24 -32.00
C ASP A 1210 -13.30 15.29 -30.55
N HIS A 1211 -13.85 16.23 -29.77
CA HIS A 1211 -13.60 16.35 -28.35
C HIS A 1211 -14.74 15.71 -27.55
N ILE A 1212 -14.40 15.00 -26.49
CA ILE A 1212 -15.30 14.55 -25.45
C ILE A 1212 -14.98 15.39 -24.21
N TYR A 1213 -15.88 16.32 -23.90
CA TYR A 1213 -15.74 17.26 -22.80
C TYR A 1213 -16.66 16.84 -21.64
N CYS A 1214 -16.07 16.54 -20.50
CA CYS A 1214 -16.77 16.04 -19.32
C CYS A 1214 -16.53 16.92 -18.11
N LEU A 1215 -17.61 17.26 -17.42
CA LEU A 1215 -17.62 17.92 -16.13
C LEU A 1215 -18.30 16.96 -15.15
N SER A 1216 -17.56 16.44 -14.18
CA SER A 1216 -18.19 15.62 -13.14
C SER A 1216 -18.79 16.45 -12.02
N SER A 1217 -19.78 15.87 -11.34
CA SER A 1217 -20.44 16.46 -10.18
C SER A 1217 -19.49 16.57 -8.99
N GLY A 1218 -19.68 17.59 -8.16
CA GLY A 1218 -19.15 17.58 -6.80
C GLY A 1218 -20.06 16.78 -5.86
N GLY A 1219 -19.67 16.64 -4.59
CA GLY A 1219 -20.54 16.05 -3.56
C GLY A 1219 -21.47 17.07 -2.93
N GLY A 1220 -22.46 16.62 -2.16
CA GLY A 1220 -23.34 17.48 -1.38
C GLY A 1220 -22.67 18.09 -0.14
N GLY A 1221 -23.14 19.28 0.26
CA GLY A 1221 -22.68 19.96 1.47
C GLY A 1221 -23.36 19.46 2.74
N TYR A 1222 -22.75 19.75 3.90
CA TYR A 1222 -23.30 19.37 5.21
C TYR A 1222 -23.37 20.59 6.13
N GLY A 1223 -24.52 20.83 6.76
CA GLY A 1223 -24.72 21.94 7.69
C GLY A 1223 -24.98 23.27 6.99
N ASN A 1224 -25.45 24.27 7.73
CA ASN A 1224 -25.73 25.59 7.18
C ASN A 1224 -24.44 26.26 6.64
N PRO A 1225 -24.39 26.69 5.37
CA PRO A 1225 -23.24 27.41 4.81
C PRO A 1225 -22.78 28.63 5.60
N ALA A 1226 -23.68 29.27 6.35
CA ALA A 1226 -23.35 30.41 7.21
C ALA A 1226 -22.45 30.04 8.40
N ASP A 1227 -22.41 28.77 8.79
CA ASP A 1227 -21.59 28.27 9.90
C ASP A 1227 -20.18 27.84 9.44
N ARG A 1228 -19.88 27.92 8.13
CA ARG A 1228 -18.54 27.62 7.61
C ARG A 1228 -17.54 28.62 8.20
N SER A 1229 -16.46 28.11 8.79
CA SER A 1229 -15.46 28.97 9.42
C SER A 1229 -14.84 29.95 8.41
N GLN A 1230 -14.56 31.18 8.85
CA GLN A 1230 -13.92 32.18 8.00
C GLN A 1230 -12.58 31.69 7.42
N ALA A 1231 -11.81 30.94 8.21
CA ALA A 1231 -10.55 30.34 7.76
C ALA A 1231 -10.75 29.36 6.60
N ALA A 1232 -11.80 28.52 6.64
CA ALA A 1232 -12.11 27.60 5.55
C ALA A 1232 -12.60 28.34 4.29
N VAL A 1233 -13.39 29.41 4.45
CA VAL A 1233 -13.81 30.27 3.33
C VAL A 1233 -12.62 30.94 2.66
N ASP A 1234 -11.72 31.52 3.45
CA ASP A 1234 -10.51 32.18 2.94
C ASP A 1234 -9.59 31.17 2.25
N TRP A 1235 -9.50 29.95 2.79
CA TRP A 1235 -8.77 28.84 2.18
C TRP A 1235 -9.37 28.42 0.84
N ASP A 1236 -10.69 28.18 0.77
CA ASP A 1236 -11.36 27.78 -0.48
C ASP A 1236 -11.19 28.85 -1.56
N ARG A 1237 -11.35 30.13 -1.21
CA ARG A 1237 -11.16 31.26 -2.15
C ARG A 1237 -9.72 31.38 -2.60
N LYS A 1238 -8.76 31.29 -1.66
CA LYS A 1238 -7.34 31.36 -2.01
C LYS A 1238 -6.98 30.26 -2.99
N ASN A 1239 -7.48 29.04 -2.79
CA ASN A 1239 -7.22 27.91 -3.68
C ASN A 1239 -8.11 27.91 -4.94
N GLY A 1240 -9.04 28.84 -5.10
CA GLY A 1240 -9.98 28.88 -6.23
C GLY A 1240 -10.88 27.65 -6.30
N TYR A 1241 -11.18 27.02 -5.16
CA TYR A 1241 -12.20 25.97 -5.05
C TYR A 1241 -13.61 26.56 -5.17
N VAL A 1242 -13.75 27.80 -4.72
CA VAL A 1242 -14.94 28.64 -4.89
C VAL A 1242 -14.53 29.99 -5.49
N GLU A 1243 -15.44 30.59 -6.26
CA GLU A 1243 -15.27 31.93 -6.85
C GLU A 1243 -15.34 33.09 -5.84
#